data_AF-A0A8H7SQH2-F1
#
_entry.id   AF-A0A8H7SQH2-F1
#
_cell.length_a   1.000
_cell.length_b   1.000
_cell.length_c   1.000
_cell.angle_alpha   90.00
_cell.angle_beta   90.00
_cell.angle_gamma   90.00
#
_symmetry.space_group_name_H-M   'P 1'
#
loop_
_entity.id
_entity.type
_entity.pdbx_description
1 polymer ?
#
loop_
_entity_poly.entity_id
_entity_poly.type
_entity_poly.pdbx_seq_one_letter_code
_entity_poly.pdbx_strand_id
1 'polypeptide(L)'
;MTAAIPTFKEEVSPGRVLTMDADGTGLSVIDPWLKPFDDALRERYATFEKYDEQIKNTLGYEDYTKGWEYFGFNVQKDGGVMYREWAPNAATASLVGDFNNWDVNAHVMTRNKYGVFEILVKPLAKRKVAIPHGSKVKITMTMPHTNERIYRLPAWINYVTQDLNVSATYDAIFWNPEKKYVFKNPRPKRPESILGISSPEPRCATYKEFTKNILPRIAYDGYNTIQLMAVMEHAYYASFGYQVTSFFAPSSRYGTPEDLKELIDTAHGLGITVLLDLVHSHACKNVADGLNEFDGSDHCYFHAGEKGRHELWDSRLFNYGSFEVMRFLMSNLRYWMDVFNFDGFRFDGVTSMLYKHHGVGFGFSGDYHEYFGDNVDDEGVMYIQIANNYLHNKYPDMVTIAEDVSGMPGSCRPVREGGLGFDYRLSMAIPDMWIKMLKEETDEDWKMGHIVHILTNRRYLEKTIGYCESHDQALVGDKTLAFWLMDKEMYTNMSDLTPLTPVIDRGMSLHKMIRMVTHGLGGEGYLNFEGNEFGHPEWLDFPRVGNDSSFQYARRQWNILDDPLLRYKYLNEWDRGMQLTEEKYGWLHDAQGYVSRKNDGDKIIVFERAGVIFIFNFHPTQSFTDYRVGVSQSGKYKIILNSDDKQFLGHGRVDGNTDFFTTAGDWDTRPNWIQVYIPNQVKRHSVEGDLWIIIDASVYDMSRFIDMHPGGAYPILEFAGKDATEDFYGLHRQEVLVKYARFKIGTIANEQPQIDFYQPGDISKVPYAESSAWMGFKSPYLNESHFKFRLAVRKICDSLAEEAREFEDAGVKPTDEFMKKLGDNHLLAMNIGPGPMLNGLILPSGLKGEDFDYFHEIIVHEETARWKCRGFDDGSIAGMVISAPTVMNFGSPQLQQKIIPDVIAGRKRICLAITEAFAGSDVARIKTTAVKTADGKHYVVNGTKKWITGGCWADYFSVAVQTDKGMSMLLIERSEGVETKPIKTSYSPSAGTAYVTFENVMVPVENLLGKENKGFLVVLSNFNHERFVMISQSTMACRLVIEECFKWANQRKVFGKRLIDQPVIRNKLAKMIASLESVHSWMESIAYQMNNMSYDEQSEKLAGPIALCKYQVTRMMHDVSDDACQIFGGRAITKTGMGRTIETMQRTYKFSAILGGAEEIMADLGVRQAMKYFPRGARL
;
A
#
# COMPACT_ATOMS: atom_id res chain seq x y z
N MET A 1 51.60 50.03 28.85
CA MET A 1 51.64 48.73 29.55
C MET A 1 50.23 48.17 29.44
N THR A 2 50.02 47.18 28.57
CA THR A 2 48.75 46.44 28.54
C THR A 2 48.68 45.58 29.79
N ALA A 3 47.59 45.68 30.55
CA ALA A 3 47.31 44.70 31.60
C ALA A 3 47.12 43.34 30.92
N ALA A 4 47.64 42.26 31.52
CA ALA A 4 47.37 40.92 31.03
C ALA A 4 45.87 40.62 31.22
N ILE A 5 45.19 40.18 30.16
CA ILE A 5 43.79 39.76 30.23
C ILE A 5 43.73 38.54 31.17
N PRO A 6 42.82 38.50 32.16
CA PRO A 6 42.67 37.33 33.01
C PRO A 6 42.26 36.11 32.18
N THR A 7 42.75 34.92 32.53
CA THR A 7 42.45 33.68 31.81
C THR A 7 41.82 32.63 32.73
N PHE A 8 40.88 31.84 32.22
CA PHE A 8 40.37 30.65 32.89
C PHE A 8 40.75 29.36 32.13
N LYS A 9 40.56 28.21 32.78
CA LYS A 9 40.73 26.89 32.17
C LYS A 9 39.38 26.19 32.12
N GLU A 10 39.13 25.50 31.00
CA GLU A 10 37.90 24.74 30.79
C GLU A 10 38.19 23.39 30.17
N GLU A 11 37.61 22.32 30.74
CA GLU A 11 37.60 21.00 30.12
C GLU A 11 36.45 20.93 29.11
N VAL A 12 36.76 21.14 27.83
CA VAL A 12 35.74 21.25 26.79
C VAL A 12 35.27 19.90 26.24
N SER A 13 36.07 18.85 26.46
CA SER A 13 35.75 17.44 26.23
C SER A 13 36.66 16.58 27.12
N PRO A 14 36.32 15.31 27.44
CA PRO A 14 37.11 14.48 28.35
C PRO A 14 38.61 14.46 28.02
N GLY A 15 39.44 14.92 28.95
CA GLY A 15 40.90 15.02 28.82
C GLY A 15 41.43 16.23 28.02
N ARG A 16 40.56 17.08 27.46
CA ARG A 16 40.92 18.28 26.68
C ARG A 16 40.63 19.56 27.46
N VAL A 17 41.63 20.04 28.20
CA VAL A 17 41.56 21.33 28.90
C VAL A 17 42.15 22.44 28.03
N LEU A 18 41.35 23.45 27.71
CA LEU A 18 41.78 24.69 27.03
C LEU A 18 41.99 25.81 28.05
N THR A 19 42.80 26.80 27.69
CA THR A 19 42.95 28.06 28.43
C THR A 19 42.34 29.17 27.57
N MET A 20 41.44 29.96 28.14
CA MET A 20 40.65 30.98 27.44
C MET A 20 40.76 32.32 28.15
N ASP A 21 40.69 33.41 27.38
CA ASP A 21 40.63 34.77 27.91
C ASP A 21 39.24 35.04 28.51
N ALA A 22 39.20 35.71 29.66
CA ALA A 22 37.99 36.04 30.40
C ALA A 22 37.36 37.37 29.94
N ASP A 23 37.40 37.64 28.63
CA ASP A 23 36.86 38.84 27.98
C ASP A 23 35.71 38.53 27.00
N GLY A 24 35.21 37.29 27.00
CA GLY A 24 34.17 36.81 26.08
C GLY A 24 34.69 36.23 24.77
N THR A 25 36.00 36.17 24.53
CA THR A 25 36.57 35.61 23.27
C THR A 25 36.92 34.12 23.34
N GLY A 26 36.51 33.41 24.39
CA GLY A 26 36.78 31.97 24.58
C GLY A 26 36.32 31.08 23.42
N LEU A 27 35.22 31.43 22.76
CA LEU A 27 34.74 30.75 21.54
C LEU A 27 35.80 30.74 20.43
N SER A 28 36.57 31.80 20.25
CA SER A 28 37.66 31.89 19.25
C SER A 28 38.85 30.97 19.54
N VAL A 29 38.95 30.43 20.77
CA VAL A 29 39.92 29.38 21.13
C VAL A 29 39.42 27.98 20.75
N ILE A 30 38.09 27.77 20.77
CA ILE A 30 37.44 26.53 20.34
C ILE A 30 37.38 26.49 18.81
N ASP A 31 36.98 27.61 18.20
CA ASP A 31 36.81 27.80 16.76
C ASP A 31 37.58 29.04 16.27
N PRO A 32 38.81 28.86 15.76
CA PRO A 32 39.66 29.96 15.30
C PRO A 32 39.08 30.81 14.16
N TRP A 33 38.02 30.38 13.47
CA TRP A 33 37.35 31.17 12.44
C TRP A 33 36.52 32.33 13.00
N LEU A 34 36.21 32.33 14.31
CA LEU A 34 35.57 33.45 15.00
C LEU A 34 36.53 34.62 15.29
N LYS A 35 37.84 34.42 15.17
CA LYS A 35 38.87 35.42 15.50
C LYS A 35 38.69 36.81 14.84
N PRO A 36 38.24 36.95 13.58
CA PRO A 36 37.94 38.26 12.99
C PRO A 36 36.79 39.02 13.68
N PHE A 37 36.02 38.34 14.52
CA PHE A 37 34.85 38.85 15.24
C PHE A 37 35.08 38.96 16.76
N ASP A 38 36.33 38.81 17.23
CA ASP A 38 36.71 38.94 18.65
C ASP A 38 36.17 40.23 19.29
N ASP A 39 36.17 41.35 18.56
CA ASP A 39 35.69 42.64 19.08
C ASP A 39 34.16 42.66 19.25
N ALA A 40 33.40 42.01 18.38
CA ALA A 40 31.95 41.85 18.53
C ALA A 40 31.59 40.89 19.68
N LEU A 41 32.40 39.84 19.89
CA LEU A 41 32.28 38.95 21.05
C LEU A 41 32.55 39.70 22.37
N ARG A 42 33.59 40.54 22.42
CA ARG A 42 33.88 41.42 23.57
C ARG A 42 32.75 42.40 23.85
N GLU A 43 32.20 43.04 22.83
CA GLU A 43 31.12 44.03 22.98
C GLU A 43 29.84 43.40 23.55
N ARG A 44 29.48 42.20 23.07
CA ARG A 44 28.36 41.42 23.64
C ARG A 44 28.63 41.02 25.08
N TYR A 45 29.82 40.49 25.37
CA TYR A 45 30.18 40.05 26.73
C TYR A 45 30.20 41.22 27.72
N ALA A 46 30.78 42.36 27.34
CA ALA A 46 30.75 43.60 28.14
C ALA A 46 29.31 44.13 28.35
N THR A 47 28.42 43.92 27.38
CA THR A 47 26.99 44.26 27.52
C THR A 47 26.31 43.33 28.53
N PHE A 48 26.59 42.02 28.48
CA PHE A 48 26.16 41.06 29.50
C PHE A 48 26.67 41.44 30.91
N GLU A 49 27.98 41.69 31.07
CA GLU A 49 28.58 42.04 32.36
C GLU A 49 27.95 43.30 32.95
N LYS A 50 27.72 44.34 32.14
CA LYS A 50 27.05 45.58 32.56
C LYS A 50 25.66 45.33 33.17
N TYR A 51 24.85 44.45 32.57
CA TYR A 51 23.51 44.13 33.07
C TYR A 51 23.54 43.17 34.26
N ASP A 52 24.46 42.21 34.29
CA ASP A 52 24.70 41.31 35.43
C ASP A 52 25.16 42.11 36.67
N GLU A 53 26.11 43.04 36.53
CA GLU A 53 26.50 43.99 37.57
C GLU A 53 25.34 44.89 37.99
N GLN A 54 24.52 45.39 37.05
CA GLN A 54 23.37 46.23 37.39
C GLN A 54 22.36 45.48 38.26
N ILE A 55 22.07 44.21 37.96
CA ILE A 55 21.18 43.37 38.78
C ILE A 55 21.82 43.12 40.16
N LYS A 56 23.09 42.71 40.20
CA LYS A 56 23.84 42.43 41.45
C LYS A 56 23.91 43.65 42.38
N ASN A 57 24.12 44.84 41.83
CA ASN A 57 24.29 46.09 42.60
C ASN A 57 22.98 46.81 42.96
N THR A 58 21.81 46.36 42.45
CA THR A 58 20.51 46.98 42.75
C THR A 58 19.69 46.19 43.76
N LEU A 59 19.16 45.03 43.35
CA LEU A 59 18.35 44.14 44.20
C LEU A 59 19.00 42.78 44.44
N GLY A 60 20.04 42.45 43.66
CA GLY A 60 20.57 41.09 43.59
C GLY A 60 19.60 40.14 42.88
N TYR A 61 20.14 39.06 42.31
CA TYR A 61 19.32 38.09 41.57
C TYR A 61 18.19 37.46 42.39
N GLU A 62 18.36 37.27 43.70
CA GLU A 62 17.33 36.60 44.53
C GLU A 62 16.02 37.39 44.59
N ASP A 63 16.06 38.68 44.91
CA ASP A 63 14.86 39.54 44.97
C ASP A 63 14.43 40.02 43.58
N TYR A 64 15.38 40.23 42.65
CA TYR A 64 15.07 40.67 41.28
C TYR A 64 14.22 39.65 40.51
N THR A 65 14.53 38.36 40.66
CA THR A 65 13.83 37.26 39.99
C THR A 65 12.60 36.76 40.77
N LYS A 66 12.34 37.28 41.97
CA LYS A 66 11.12 37.02 42.75
C LYS A 66 10.07 38.12 42.55
N GLY A 67 10.03 38.71 41.35
CA GLY A 67 9.11 39.80 41.02
C GLY A 67 7.65 39.47 41.33
N TRP A 68 7.20 38.22 41.20
CA TRP A 68 5.83 37.81 41.53
C TRP A 68 5.50 37.84 43.04
N GLU A 69 6.50 37.84 43.93
CA GLU A 69 6.30 38.02 45.38
C GLU A 69 6.15 39.51 45.77
N TYR A 70 6.42 40.43 44.81
CA TYR A 70 6.32 41.88 44.99
C TYR A 70 5.19 42.51 44.13
N PHE A 71 5.12 42.16 42.85
CA PHE A 71 4.09 42.51 41.88
C PHE A 71 2.94 41.52 41.86
N GLY A 72 1.82 41.87 41.24
CA GLY A 72 0.61 41.05 41.27
C GLY A 72 0.00 40.98 42.67
N PHE A 73 -0.76 39.93 42.96
CA PHE A 73 -1.53 39.80 44.20
C PHE A 73 -0.82 38.97 45.27
N ASN A 74 -0.42 39.62 46.36
CA ASN A 74 0.36 39.03 47.45
C ASN A 74 -0.41 39.06 48.77
N VAL A 75 -0.85 37.87 49.22
CA VAL A 75 -1.65 37.69 50.45
C VAL A 75 -0.79 37.86 51.69
N GLN A 76 -1.21 38.76 52.57
CA GLN A 76 -0.54 39.10 53.82
C GLN A 76 -0.97 38.17 54.97
N LYS A 77 -0.14 38.07 56.01
CA LYS A 77 -0.37 37.17 57.17
C LYS A 77 -1.65 37.46 57.95
N ASP A 78 -2.20 38.67 57.86
CA ASP A 78 -3.44 39.09 58.52
C ASP A 78 -4.70 38.85 57.67
N GLY A 79 -4.54 38.43 56.41
CA GLY A 79 -5.60 38.29 55.41
C GLY A 79 -5.73 39.48 54.45
N GLY A 80 -4.94 40.55 54.60
CA GLY A 80 -4.85 41.60 53.60
C GLY A 80 -4.32 41.09 52.25
N VAL A 81 -4.61 41.80 51.17
CA VAL A 81 -4.03 41.51 49.85
C VAL A 81 -3.31 42.77 49.37
N MET A 82 -1.98 42.68 49.24
CA MET A 82 -1.18 43.70 48.59
C MET A 82 -1.26 43.45 47.08
N TYR A 83 -1.58 44.49 46.31
CA TYR A 83 -1.54 44.46 44.85
C TYR A 83 -0.59 45.53 44.35
N ARG A 84 0.35 45.17 43.47
CA ARG A 84 1.24 46.12 42.79
C ARG A 84 1.33 45.85 41.30
N GLU A 85 1.48 46.92 40.54
CA GLU A 85 1.51 46.86 39.08
C GLU A 85 2.38 47.97 38.47
N TRP A 86 3.12 47.67 37.40
CA TRP A 86 3.96 48.65 36.70
C TRP A 86 3.22 49.24 35.50
N ALA A 87 2.98 50.55 35.53
CA ALA A 87 2.25 51.27 34.48
C ALA A 87 2.75 52.73 34.39
N PRO A 88 3.99 52.95 33.89
CA PRO A 88 4.67 54.24 33.99
C PRO A 88 3.93 55.40 33.29
N ASN A 89 3.22 55.15 32.18
CA ASN A 89 2.46 56.18 31.47
C ASN A 89 1.15 56.58 32.19
N ALA A 90 0.56 55.70 33.00
CA ALA A 90 -0.74 55.96 33.61
C ALA A 90 -0.72 57.10 34.64
N ALA A 91 -1.73 57.97 34.61
CA ALA A 91 -1.85 59.12 35.50
C ALA A 91 -2.42 58.74 36.88
N THR A 92 -3.46 57.89 36.89
CA THR A 92 -4.04 57.29 38.10
C THR A 92 -4.44 55.84 37.83
N ALA A 93 -4.49 55.01 38.88
CA ALA A 93 -4.96 53.63 38.78
C ALA A 93 -5.83 53.26 39.99
N SER A 94 -6.75 52.31 39.79
CA SER A 94 -7.55 51.68 40.84
C SER A 94 -7.65 50.18 40.60
N LEU A 95 -7.72 49.40 41.68
CA LEU A 95 -8.06 47.98 41.61
C LEU A 95 -9.58 47.81 41.67
N VAL A 96 -10.15 47.01 40.77
CA VAL A 96 -11.60 46.73 40.70
C VAL A 96 -11.86 45.24 40.56
N GLY A 97 -13.05 44.80 40.97
CA GLY A 97 -13.50 43.43 40.82
C GLY A 97 -14.77 43.15 41.61
N ASP A 98 -15.14 41.88 41.72
CA ASP A 98 -16.36 41.47 42.43
C ASP A 98 -16.32 41.86 43.91
N PHE A 99 -15.12 41.84 44.51
CA PHE A 99 -14.90 42.17 45.93
C PHE A 99 -15.25 43.63 46.31
N ASN A 100 -15.34 44.54 45.34
CA ASN A 100 -15.74 45.94 45.54
C ASN A 100 -16.87 46.39 44.60
N ASN A 101 -17.67 45.45 44.07
CA ASN A 101 -18.75 45.73 43.10
C ASN A 101 -18.27 46.57 41.90
N TRP A 102 -17.01 46.39 41.49
CA TRP A 102 -16.37 47.12 40.39
C TRP A 102 -16.29 48.65 40.55
N ASP A 103 -16.43 49.18 41.78
CA ASP A 103 -16.31 50.62 42.07
C ASP A 103 -14.87 51.13 41.92
N VAL A 104 -14.65 51.95 40.89
CA VAL A 104 -13.37 52.58 40.52
C VAL A 104 -12.82 53.53 41.59
N ASN A 105 -13.63 53.99 42.54
CA ASN A 105 -13.23 54.94 43.59
C ASN A 105 -12.93 54.25 44.94
N ALA A 106 -13.39 53.02 45.15
CA ALA A 106 -13.25 52.33 46.43
C ALA A 106 -11.80 51.93 46.75
N HIS A 107 -10.98 51.66 45.72
CA HIS A 107 -9.64 51.08 45.85
C HIS A 107 -8.62 51.76 44.90
N VAL A 108 -8.48 53.08 45.05
CA VAL A 108 -7.48 53.89 44.32
C VAL A 108 -6.06 53.54 44.80
N MET A 109 -5.14 53.35 43.85
CA MET A 109 -3.75 52.94 44.08
C MET A 109 -2.81 54.15 44.19
N THR A 110 -1.70 53.98 44.93
CA THR A 110 -0.66 55.01 45.08
C THR A 110 0.49 54.76 44.11
N ARG A 111 0.84 55.76 43.28
CA ARG A 111 1.97 55.69 42.33
C ARG A 111 3.29 56.07 43.01
N ASN A 112 4.31 55.23 42.87
CA ASN A 112 5.66 55.54 43.34
C ASN A 112 6.50 56.28 42.27
N LYS A 113 7.75 56.65 42.62
CA LYS A 113 8.65 57.42 41.73
C LYS A 113 9.13 56.67 40.47
N TYR A 114 8.94 55.35 40.40
CA TYR A 114 9.31 54.50 39.26
C TYR A 114 8.11 54.10 38.37
N GLY A 115 6.91 54.63 38.65
CA GLY A 115 5.71 54.29 37.89
C GLY A 115 5.03 52.98 38.30
N VAL A 116 5.40 52.41 39.45
CA VAL A 116 4.66 51.29 40.06
C VAL A 116 3.52 51.86 40.90
N PHE A 117 2.32 51.34 40.69
CA PHE A 117 1.14 51.58 41.53
C PHE A 117 1.01 50.48 42.57
N GLU A 118 0.66 50.83 43.82
CA GLU A 118 0.40 49.85 44.89
C GLU A 118 -0.84 50.15 45.73
N ILE A 119 -1.46 49.10 46.27
CA ILE A 119 -2.58 49.18 47.24
C ILE A 119 -2.61 47.95 48.17
N LEU A 120 -2.94 48.17 49.44
CA LEU A 120 -3.28 47.11 50.40
C LEU A 120 -4.79 47.05 50.61
N VAL A 121 -5.45 46.04 50.06
CA VAL A 121 -6.86 45.73 50.34
C VAL A 121 -6.94 45.05 51.70
N LYS A 122 -7.69 45.65 52.64
CA LYS A 122 -7.79 45.16 54.03
C LYS A 122 -8.95 44.15 54.19
N PRO A 123 -8.81 43.12 55.04
CA PRO A 123 -9.82 42.11 55.20
C PRO A 123 -11.02 42.63 56.02
N LEU A 124 -12.23 42.32 55.57
CA LEU A 124 -13.48 42.74 56.24
C LEU A 124 -13.72 42.03 57.60
N ALA A 125 -13.05 40.90 57.84
CA ALA A 125 -13.14 40.16 59.10
C ALA A 125 -11.81 39.42 59.38
N LYS A 126 -11.48 39.23 60.67
CA LYS A 126 -10.29 38.47 61.09
C LYS A 126 -10.33 37.05 60.50
N ARG A 127 -9.19 36.60 59.94
CA ARG A 127 -9.00 35.27 59.30
C ARG A 127 -9.79 35.03 57.99
N LYS A 128 -10.32 36.08 57.33
CA LYS A 128 -10.75 36.00 55.93
C LYS A 128 -9.77 36.77 55.05
N VAL A 129 -9.50 36.26 53.84
CA VAL A 129 -8.71 36.99 52.84
C VAL A 129 -9.56 38.14 52.29
N ALA A 130 -8.94 39.31 52.06
CA ALA A 130 -9.64 40.53 51.68
C ALA A 130 -10.33 40.45 50.31
N ILE A 131 -9.72 39.73 49.37
CA ILE A 131 -10.33 39.35 48.09
C ILE A 131 -10.70 37.86 48.19
N PRO A 132 -11.97 37.47 47.97
CA PRO A 132 -12.35 36.05 47.94
C PRO A 132 -11.67 35.32 46.78
N HIS A 133 -11.24 34.08 47.02
CA HIS A 133 -10.75 33.21 45.96
C HIS A 133 -11.83 33.00 44.89
N GLY A 134 -11.45 33.10 43.62
CA GLY A 134 -12.36 32.96 42.48
C GLY A 134 -13.05 34.26 42.07
N SER A 135 -12.89 35.36 42.81
CA SER A 135 -13.37 36.68 42.37
C SER A 135 -12.65 37.15 41.11
N LYS A 136 -13.42 37.73 40.18
CA LYS A 136 -12.90 38.48 39.04
C LYS A 136 -12.27 39.78 39.51
N VAL A 137 -11.14 40.14 38.91
CA VAL A 137 -10.35 41.34 39.21
C VAL A 137 -9.80 41.98 37.93
N LYS A 138 -9.71 43.31 37.87
CA LYS A 138 -8.99 44.07 36.83
C LYS A 138 -8.32 45.29 37.45
N ILE A 139 -7.28 45.80 36.79
CA ILE A 139 -6.79 47.15 37.05
C ILE A 139 -7.48 48.11 36.08
N THR A 140 -7.91 49.27 36.57
CA THR A 140 -8.38 50.39 35.74
C THR A 140 -7.43 51.56 35.87
N MET A 141 -7.13 52.21 34.74
CA MET A 141 -6.15 53.31 34.67
C MET A 141 -6.73 54.49 33.91
N THR A 142 -6.36 55.70 34.30
CA THR A 142 -6.66 56.93 33.55
C THR A 142 -5.45 57.39 32.77
N MET A 143 -5.63 57.61 31.47
CA MET A 143 -4.58 57.98 30.55
C MET A 143 -4.22 59.47 30.63
N PRO A 144 -2.93 59.82 30.53
CA PRO A 144 -2.51 61.21 30.48
C PRO A 144 -3.04 61.88 29.20
N HIS A 145 -3.29 63.18 29.28
CA HIS A 145 -3.80 64.04 28.19
C HIS A 145 -5.22 63.76 27.69
N THR A 146 -5.65 62.50 27.54
CA THR A 146 -7.01 62.15 27.07
C THR A 146 -8.03 62.06 28.21
N ASN A 147 -7.59 61.78 29.44
CA ASN A 147 -8.44 61.39 30.58
C ASN A 147 -9.30 60.13 30.32
N GLU A 148 -8.97 59.35 29.30
CA GLU A 148 -9.64 58.09 28.99
C GLU A 148 -9.41 57.07 30.12
N ARG A 149 -10.46 56.32 30.48
CA ARG A 149 -10.37 55.23 31.46
C ARG A 149 -10.31 53.89 30.75
N ILE A 150 -9.17 53.23 30.85
CA ILE A 150 -8.95 51.87 30.33
C ILE A 150 -9.04 50.82 31.45
N TYR A 151 -9.19 49.56 31.05
CA TYR A 151 -9.18 48.38 31.91
C TYR A 151 -8.22 47.34 31.32
N ARG A 152 -7.46 46.65 32.18
CA ARG A 152 -6.55 45.56 31.80
C ARG A 152 -6.64 44.41 32.79
N LEU A 153 -6.29 43.22 32.33
CA LEU A 153 -5.92 42.12 33.22
C LEU A 153 -4.55 42.45 33.83
N PRO A 154 -4.33 42.26 35.15
CA PRO A 154 -3.03 42.48 35.77
C PRO A 154 -1.93 41.67 35.07
N ALA A 155 -0.79 42.28 34.76
CA ALA A 155 0.28 41.65 33.99
C ALA A 155 0.89 40.42 34.71
N TRP A 156 0.82 40.45 36.04
CA TRP A 156 1.29 39.41 36.96
C TRP A 156 0.13 38.55 37.51
N ILE A 157 -0.90 38.29 36.69
CA ILE A 157 -2.01 37.42 37.08
C ILE A 157 -1.63 35.94 36.94
N ASN A 158 -1.96 35.15 37.96
CA ASN A 158 -1.63 33.72 38.02
C ASN A 158 -2.74 32.79 37.50
N TYR A 159 -3.91 33.33 37.16
CA TYR A 159 -5.02 32.60 36.55
C TYR A 159 -6.02 33.56 35.91
N VAL A 160 -6.48 33.23 34.71
CA VAL A 160 -7.56 33.92 34.00
C VAL A 160 -8.60 32.88 33.58
N THR A 161 -9.79 33.29 33.16
CA THR A 161 -10.80 32.39 32.59
C THR A 161 -11.63 33.11 31.52
N GLN A 162 -12.24 32.36 30.62
CA GLN A 162 -13.14 32.87 29.59
C GLN A 162 -14.50 32.15 29.69
N ASP A 163 -15.59 32.91 29.61
CA ASP A 163 -16.93 32.37 29.39
C ASP A 163 -17.47 32.97 28.09
N LEU A 164 -17.43 32.17 27.02
CA LEU A 164 -17.85 32.57 25.68
C LEU A 164 -19.33 32.93 25.57
N ASN A 165 -20.16 32.57 26.55
CA ASN A 165 -21.56 33.00 26.62
C ASN A 165 -21.70 34.45 27.13
N VAL A 166 -20.65 35.00 27.74
CA VAL A 166 -20.62 36.34 28.36
C VAL A 166 -19.72 37.30 27.60
N SER A 167 -18.50 36.89 27.23
CA SER A 167 -17.56 37.70 26.45
C SER A 167 -16.56 36.86 25.66
N ALA A 168 -16.08 37.40 24.55
CA ALA A 168 -14.94 36.86 23.82
C ALA A 168 -13.59 37.17 24.51
N THR A 169 -13.56 38.06 25.50
CA THR A 169 -12.34 38.41 26.26
C THR A 169 -12.21 37.61 27.55
N TYR A 170 -10.99 37.34 27.98
CA TYR A 170 -10.74 36.75 29.30
C TYR A 170 -11.01 37.72 30.47
N ASP A 171 -11.27 37.14 31.65
CA ASP A 171 -11.30 37.79 32.96
C ASP A 171 -10.20 37.23 33.86
N ALA A 172 -9.50 38.11 34.58
CA ALA A 172 -8.49 37.72 35.56
C ALA A 172 -9.14 37.28 36.87
N ILE A 173 -8.67 36.17 37.42
CA ILE A 173 -9.25 35.49 38.59
C ILE A 173 -8.27 35.51 39.74
N PHE A 174 -8.70 35.98 40.91
CA PHE A 174 -7.87 35.92 42.11
C PHE A 174 -7.70 34.47 42.60
N TRP A 175 -6.55 33.88 42.26
CA TRP A 175 -6.22 32.49 42.57
C TRP A 175 -5.50 32.34 43.92
N ASN A 176 -6.24 31.96 44.96
CA ASN A 176 -5.70 31.61 46.26
C ASN A 176 -6.56 30.52 46.93
N PRO A 177 -6.51 29.26 46.43
CA PRO A 177 -7.32 28.16 46.95
C PRO A 177 -6.97 27.85 48.42
N GLU A 178 -7.96 27.42 49.19
CA GLU A 178 -7.80 27.07 50.61
C GLU A 178 -6.80 25.91 50.82
N LYS A 179 -6.76 24.97 49.87
CA LYS A 179 -5.78 23.89 49.80
C LYS A 179 -4.92 24.10 48.56
N LYS A 180 -3.64 24.40 48.76
CA LYS A 180 -2.63 24.46 47.69
C LYS A 180 -2.03 23.07 47.49
N TYR A 181 -1.65 22.74 46.25
CA TYR A 181 -0.93 21.50 45.97
C TYR A 181 0.42 21.50 46.71
N VAL A 182 0.85 20.31 47.13
CA VAL A 182 2.16 20.07 47.73
C VAL A 182 2.79 18.93 46.96
N PHE A 183 3.92 19.20 46.31
CA PHE A 183 4.72 18.21 45.59
C PHE A 183 5.17 17.09 46.54
N LYS A 184 5.11 15.85 46.05
CA LYS A 184 5.38 14.63 46.80
C LYS A 184 6.66 13.96 46.33
N ASN A 185 6.99 14.14 45.06
CA ASN A 185 8.15 13.55 44.42
C ASN A 185 9.27 14.60 44.27
N PRO A 186 10.55 14.20 44.42
CA PRO A 186 11.67 15.06 44.05
C PRO A 186 11.76 15.17 42.53
N ARG A 187 12.35 16.27 42.05
CA ARG A 187 12.78 16.39 40.65
C ARG A 187 13.69 15.21 40.28
N PRO A 188 13.51 14.57 39.12
CA PRO A 188 14.47 13.62 38.58
C PRO A 188 15.83 14.29 38.39
N LYS A 189 16.88 13.46 38.22
CA LYS A 189 18.17 14.00 37.78
C LYS A 189 18.06 14.49 36.34
N ARG A 190 18.96 15.41 35.98
CA ARG A 190 19.18 15.79 34.58
C ARG A 190 19.34 14.54 33.71
N PRO A 191 18.50 14.33 32.68
CA PRO A 191 18.63 13.18 31.81
C PRO A 191 19.80 13.38 30.83
N GLU A 192 20.40 12.29 30.38
CA GLU A 192 21.54 12.33 29.45
C GLU A 192 21.07 12.56 27.98
N SER A 193 19.79 12.32 27.68
CA SER A 193 19.07 12.62 26.41
C SER A 193 17.62 13.11 26.70
N ILE A 194 16.85 13.50 25.68
CA ILE A 194 15.49 14.11 25.79
C ILE A 194 14.53 13.45 24.75
N LEU A 195 13.20 13.44 24.98
CA LEU A 195 12.10 12.79 24.21
C LEU A 195 10.70 13.51 24.45
N GLY A 196 9.54 13.22 23.77
CA GLY A 196 8.17 13.81 24.10
C GLY A 196 6.84 13.33 23.36
N ILE A 197 5.60 13.67 23.87
CA ILE A 197 4.19 13.40 23.33
C ILE A 197 3.01 14.42 23.75
N SER A 198 1.69 14.07 23.96
CA SER A 198 0.39 14.87 23.75
C SER A 198 -1.02 14.20 24.18
N SER A 199 -2.21 14.37 23.53
CA SER A 199 -3.57 13.82 23.94
C SER A 199 -4.68 13.50 22.85
N PRO A 200 -5.75 12.62 23.03
CA PRO A 200 -6.59 12.04 21.94
C PRO A 200 -8.05 12.49 21.71
N GLU A 201 -8.67 13.34 22.53
CA GLU A 201 -10.11 13.64 22.37
C GLU A 201 -10.33 14.92 21.52
N PRO A 202 -11.36 15.02 20.66
CA PRO A 202 -11.65 16.21 19.84
C PRO A 202 -12.24 17.36 20.66
N ARG A 203 -11.44 17.84 21.61
CA ARG A 203 -11.69 18.95 22.55
C ARG A 203 -10.36 19.35 23.19
N CYS A 204 -10.35 20.43 23.96
CA CYS A 204 -9.26 20.63 24.92
C CYS A 204 -9.29 19.47 25.94
N ALA A 205 -8.22 18.67 25.96
CA ALA A 205 -7.96 17.72 27.04
C ALA A 205 -7.48 18.46 28.30
N THR A 206 -7.70 17.88 29.47
CA THR A 206 -7.29 18.48 30.75
C THR A 206 -5.93 17.98 31.24
N TYR A 207 -5.26 18.76 32.08
CA TYR A 207 -4.02 18.35 32.76
C TYR A 207 -4.22 17.02 33.50
N LYS A 208 -5.37 16.80 34.14
CA LYS A 208 -5.70 15.54 34.84
C LYS A 208 -5.85 14.34 33.92
N GLU A 209 -6.38 14.53 32.71
CA GLU A 209 -6.48 13.46 31.72
C GLU A 209 -5.11 13.12 31.14
N PHE A 210 -4.26 14.11 30.89
CA PHE A 210 -2.85 13.88 30.52
C PHE A 210 -2.11 13.12 31.63
N THR A 211 -2.23 13.58 32.87
CA THR A 211 -1.63 12.95 34.07
C THR A 211 -2.01 11.48 34.19
N LYS A 212 -3.30 11.16 34.02
CA LYS A 212 -3.84 9.81 34.23
C LYS A 212 -3.62 8.87 33.05
N ASN A 213 -3.81 9.36 31.82
CA ASN A 213 -3.96 8.50 30.63
C ASN A 213 -2.74 8.54 29.71
N ILE A 214 -1.91 9.58 29.80
CA ILE A 214 -0.80 9.84 28.87
C ILE A 214 0.54 9.58 29.52
N LEU A 215 0.81 10.12 30.71
CA LEU A 215 2.08 9.87 31.43
C LEU A 215 2.47 8.37 31.50
N PRO A 216 1.54 7.41 31.70
CA PRO A 216 1.88 5.99 31.67
C PRO A 216 2.34 5.46 30.30
N ARG A 217 1.92 6.09 29.19
CA ARG A 217 2.36 5.76 27.83
C ARG A 217 3.80 6.23 27.61
N ILE A 218 4.10 7.48 27.98
CA ILE A 218 5.46 8.07 27.98
C ILE A 218 6.44 7.13 28.69
N ALA A 219 6.10 6.72 29.91
CA ALA A 219 6.90 5.78 30.70
C ALA A 219 7.00 4.38 30.06
N TYR A 220 5.95 3.90 29.38
CA TYR A 220 5.95 2.60 28.69
C TYR A 220 6.88 2.61 27.46
N ASP A 221 6.80 3.67 26.65
CA ASP A 221 7.56 3.84 25.40
C ASP A 221 9.05 4.15 25.65
N GLY A 222 9.45 4.38 26.90
CA GLY A 222 10.85 4.62 27.31
C GLY A 222 11.27 6.09 27.30
N TYR A 223 10.30 7.01 27.32
CA TYR A 223 10.55 8.45 27.22
C TYR A 223 10.94 9.05 28.58
N ASN A 224 12.12 9.69 28.66
CA ASN A 224 12.68 10.23 29.90
C ASN A 224 12.35 11.72 30.15
N THR A 225 11.81 12.42 29.15
CA THR A 225 11.50 13.85 29.19
C THR A 225 10.15 14.15 28.54
N ILE A 226 9.56 15.29 28.88
CA ILE A 226 8.39 15.87 28.23
C ILE A 226 8.69 17.34 27.91
N GLN A 227 8.61 17.72 26.64
CA GLN A 227 8.49 19.13 26.24
C GLN A 227 7.00 19.52 26.26
N LEU A 228 6.59 20.33 27.24
CA LEU A 228 5.19 20.67 27.46
C LEU A 228 4.84 22.01 26.81
N MET A 229 4.24 21.91 25.62
CA MET A 229 3.82 23.05 24.78
C MET A 229 2.54 23.73 25.30
N ALA A 230 2.31 24.98 24.87
CA ALA A 230 1.06 25.73 25.07
C ALA A 230 0.61 25.97 26.53
N VAL A 231 1.51 25.83 27.52
CA VAL A 231 1.17 26.00 28.94
C VAL A 231 0.94 27.47 29.31
N MET A 232 1.75 28.40 28.81
CA MET A 232 1.55 29.83 29.05
C MET A 232 0.22 30.27 28.43
N GLU A 233 -0.61 31.01 29.19
CA GLU A 233 -1.96 31.34 28.73
C GLU A 233 -1.94 32.23 27.48
N HIS A 234 -2.75 31.85 26.52
CA HIS A 234 -2.82 32.40 25.16
C HIS A 234 -4.29 32.49 24.75
N ALA A 235 -4.79 33.67 24.35
CA ALA A 235 -6.22 33.83 24.05
C ALA A 235 -6.67 33.09 22.77
N TYR A 236 -5.78 32.92 21.78
CA TYR A 236 -6.07 32.26 20.51
C TYR A 236 -5.56 30.81 20.51
N TYR A 237 -6.44 29.83 20.71
CA TYR A 237 -6.06 28.41 20.83
C TYR A 237 -5.32 27.86 19.59
N ALA A 238 -5.70 28.30 18.39
CA ALA A 238 -5.04 27.92 17.14
C ALA A 238 -3.68 28.60 16.90
N SER A 239 -3.18 29.40 17.85
CA SER A 239 -1.76 29.80 17.87
C SER A 239 -0.82 28.70 18.39
N PHE A 240 -1.37 27.57 18.84
CA PHE A 240 -0.62 26.46 19.45
C PHE A 240 0.22 26.88 20.68
N GLY A 241 -0.16 27.97 21.35
CA GLY A 241 0.56 28.51 22.51
C GLY A 241 1.41 29.74 22.22
N TYR A 242 1.80 29.98 20.97
CA TYR A 242 2.73 31.05 20.62
C TYR A 242 2.16 32.46 20.87
N GLN A 243 0.85 32.66 20.80
CA GLN A 243 0.23 33.97 21.07
C GLN A 243 -0.07 34.18 22.57
N VAL A 244 0.97 34.21 23.40
CA VAL A 244 0.87 34.40 24.85
C VAL A 244 0.25 35.75 25.21
N THR A 245 -0.72 35.72 26.13
CA THR A 245 -1.42 36.91 26.65
C THR A 245 -1.20 37.14 28.14
N SER A 246 -1.09 36.09 28.96
CA SER A 246 -0.90 36.19 30.41
C SER A 246 0.25 35.29 30.88
N PHE A 247 1.46 35.86 30.92
CA PHE A 247 2.74 35.14 31.06
C PHE A 247 2.85 34.32 32.37
N PHE A 248 2.22 34.76 33.46
CA PHE A 248 2.24 34.08 34.76
C PHE A 248 1.05 33.14 34.99
N ALA A 249 0.12 33.03 34.03
CA ALA A 249 -1.03 32.14 34.13
C ALA A 249 -0.77 30.84 33.33
N PRO A 250 -0.92 29.64 33.93
CA PRO A 250 -1.08 28.43 33.15
C PRO A 250 -2.46 28.44 32.47
N SER A 251 -2.50 27.98 31.22
CA SER A 251 -3.68 28.00 30.35
C SER A 251 -4.88 27.35 31.04
N SER A 252 -5.93 28.14 31.24
CA SER A 252 -7.13 27.74 31.98
C SER A 252 -7.99 26.72 31.23
N ARG A 253 -7.73 26.51 29.93
CA ARG A 253 -8.44 25.54 29.09
C ARG A 253 -8.25 24.10 29.58
N TYR A 254 -7.10 23.80 30.17
CA TYR A 254 -6.72 22.45 30.56
C TYR A 254 -6.98 22.18 32.06
N GLY A 255 -7.31 23.20 32.84
CA GLY A 255 -7.59 23.08 34.27
C GLY A 255 -6.92 24.18 35.08
N THR A 256 -6.80 23.93 36.39
CA THR A 256 -6.30 24.90 37.36
C THR A 256 -4.77 24.84 37.50
N PRO A 257 -4.12 25.87 38.09
CA PRO A 257 -2.70 25.83 38.45
C PRO A 257 -2.32 24.65 39.36
N GLU A 258 -3.26 24.11 40.15
CA GLU A 258 -3.00 22.96 41.01
C GLU A 258 -3.02 21.63 40.23
N ASP A 259 -3.77 21.56 39.12
CA ASP A 259 -3.82 20.38 38.25
C ASP A 259 -2.54 20.25 37.41
N LEU A 260 -1.92 21.36 36.98
CA LEU A 260 -0.61 21.35 36.31
C LEU A 260 0.52 20.92 37.26
N LYS A 261 0.48 21.35 38.53
CA LYS A 261 1.43 20.85 39.54
C LYS A 261 1.28 19.35 39.76
N GLU A 262 0.05 18.83 39.75
CA GLU A 262 -0.22 17.39 39.85
C GLU A 262 0.35 16.60 38.66
N LEU A 263 0.27 17.15 37.46
CA LEU A 263 0.89 16.58 36.25
C LEU A 263 2.40 16.45 36.41
N ILE A 264 3.08 17.55 36.76
CA ILE A 264 4.54 17.59 36.88
C ILE A 264 5.02 16.69 38.03
N ASP A 265 4.37 16.76 39.21
CA ASP A 265 4.67 15.88 40.36
C ASP A 265 4.51 14.39 40.00
N THR A 266 3.52 14.05 39.16
CA THR A 266 3.30 12.66 38.71
C THR A 266 4.34 12.21 37.70
N ALA A 267 4.75 13.07 36.76
CA ALA A 267 5.85 12.80 35.83
C ALA A 267 7.18 12.58 36.59
N HIS A 268 7.46 13.42 37.59
CA HIS A 268 8.60 13.25 38.50
C HIS A 268 8.56 11.92 39.25
N GLY A 269 7.38 11.48 39.69
CA GLY A 269 7.16 10.16 40.30
C GLY A 269 7.40 8.96 39.36
N LEU A 270 7.43 9.19 38.04
CA LEU A 270 7.81 8.21 37.01
C LEU A 270 9.28 8.34 36.58
N GLY A 271 10.04 9.29 37.13
CA GLY A 271 11.41 9.58 36.74
C GLY A 271 11.56 10.46 35.51
N ILE A 272 10.48 11.08 35.04
CA ILE A 272 10.41 11.85 33.79
C ILE A 272 10.56 13.35 34.08
N THR A 273 11.54 14.02 33.45
CA THR A 273 11.67 15.49 33.56
C THR A 273 10.67 16.22 32.68
N VAL A 274 10.20 17.40 33.10
CA VAL A 274 9.24 18.21 32.34
C VAL A 274 9.84 19.58 32.03
N LEU A 275 9.97 19.89 30.74
CA LEU A 275 10.41 21.17 30.22
C LEU A 275 9.18 21.99 29.75
N LEU A 276 9.26 23.31 29.85
CA LEU A 276 8.21 24.24 29.41
C LEU A 276 8.57 24.89 28.06
N ASP A 277 7.60 25.06 27.15
CA ASP A 277 7.71 26.03 26.04
C ASP A 277 7.66 27.45 26.59
N LEU A 278 8.75 28.19 26.40
CA LEU A 278 8.92 29.55 26.88
C LEU A 278 8.93 30.53 25.71
N VAL A 279 7.77 31.15 25.48
CA VAL A 279 7.60 32.15 24.43
C VAL A 279 7.95 33.55 24.97
N HIS A 280 9.25 33.84 25.05
CA HIS A 280 9.77 35.17 25.42
C HIS A 280 10.27 35.99 24.21
N SER A 281 10.13 35.47 22.98
CA SER A 281 10.46 36.17 21.75
C SER A 281 9.48 37.29 21.39
N HIS A 282 8.21 37.13 21.74
CA HIS A 282 7.14 38.08 21.42
C HIS A 282 5.97 37.96 22.41
N ALA A 283 5.00 38.85 22.28
CA ALA A 283 3.71 38.77 22.97
C ALA A 283 2.54 39.02 22.01
N CYS A 284 1.38 38.47 22.32
CA CYS A 284 0.16 38.70 21.56
C CYS A 284 -0.23 40.19 21.55
N LYS A 285 -0.72 40.69 20.40
CA LYS A 285 -1.20 42.07 20.26
C LYS A 285 -2.52 42.38 20.97
N ASN A 286 -3.13 41.43 21.67
CA ASN A 286 -4.37 41.63 22.42
C ASN A 286 -4.23 42.72 23.51
N VAL A 287 -5.12 43.71 23.47
CA VAL A 287 -5.12 44.88 24.37
C VAL A 287 -6.07 44.71 25.56
N ALA A 288 -7.20 44.03 25.38
CA ALA A 288 -8.21 43.86 26.43
C ALA A 288 -7.83 42.79 27.47
N ASP A 289 -7.21 41.71 26.99
CA ASP A 289 -6.87 40.52 27.75
C ASP A 289 -5.43 40.01 27.54
N GLY A 290 -4.57 40.85 26.96
CA GLY A 290 -3.14 40.61 26.83
C GLY A 290 -2.30 41.79 27.35
N LEU A 291 -0.99 41.69 27.16
CA LEU A 291 0.00 42.66 27.64
C LEU A 291 0.12 43.91 26.74
N ASN A 292 -0.47 43.90 25.54
CA ASN A 292 -0.36 45.02 24.60
C ASN A 292 -1.08 46.28 25.12
N GLU A 293 -0.46 47.44 24.88
CA GLU A 293 -0.97 48.76 25.30
C GLU A 293 -1.42 48.80 26.78
N PHE A 294 -0.66 48.13 27.65
CA PHE A 294 -1.01 47.92 29.05
C PHE A 294 -1.33 49.23 29.79
N ASP A 295 -0.41 50.19 29.77
CA ASP A 295 -0.60 51.53 30.33
C ASP A 295 -1.05 52.57 29.27
N GLY A 296 -1.66 52.07 28.18
CA GLY A 296 -2.10 52.83 27.01
C GLY A 296 -0.98 53.39 26.14
N SER A 297 0.29 53.13 26.45
CA SER A 297 1.41 53.35 25.51
C SER A 297 1.71 52.10 24.72
N ASP A 298 2.22 52.24 23.50
CA ASP A 298 2.72 51.10 22.71
C ASP A 298 4.02 50.50 23.27
N HIS A 299 4.69 51.17 24.22
CA HIS A 299 6.08 50.91 24.59
C HIS A 299 6.33 50.69 26.10
N CYS A 300 5.31 50.22 26.83
CA CYS A 300 5.46 49.83 28.24
C CYS A 300 6.38 48.60 28.39
N TYR A 301 5.93 47.43 27.94
CA TYR A 301 6.73 46.20 27.95
C TYR A 301 7.53 45.97 26.65
N PHE A 302 7.28 46.79 25.63
CA PHE A 302 7.71 46.58 24.24
C PHE A 302 8.52 47.77 23.73
N HIS A 303 9.21 47.62 22.60
CA HIS A 303 9.74 48.79 21.90
C HIS A 303 8.61 49.63 21.29
N ALA A 304 8.89 50.91 21.03
CA ALA A 304 7.95 51.82 20.36
C ALA A 304 7.98 51.65 18.84
N GLY A 305 6.86 51.91 18.17
CA GLY A 305 6.78 51.94 16.71
C GLY A 305 7.14 50.61 16.04
N GLU A 306 7.88 50.68 14.93
CA GLU A 306 8.22 49.52 14.08
C GLU A 306 9.13 48.51 14.81
N LYS A 307 10.16 48.93 15.56
CA LYS A 307 11.00 48.00 16.38
C LYS A 307 10.15 47.20 17.38
N GLY A 308 8.98 47.71 17.75
CA GLY A 308 8.05 47.05 18.68
C GLY A 308 7.10 46.03 18.05
N ARG A 309 7.22 45.70 16.76
CA ARG A 309 6.24 44.89 16.01
C ARG A 309 6.92 43.82 15.16
N HIS A 310 6.40 42.59 15.23
CA HIS A 310 6.81 41.50 14.34
C HIS A 310 5.74 41.31 13.25
N GLU A 311 5.99 41.82 12.03
CA GLU A 311 4.97 41.89 10.98
C GLU A 311 4.40 40.52 10.59
N LEU A 312 5.26 39.52 10.36
CA LEU A 312 4.85 38.17 9.94
C LEU A 312 4.02 37.43 11.01
N TRP A 313 4.21 37.76 12.28
CA TRP A 313 3.50 37.13 13.40
C TRP A 313 2.40 38.03 13.99
N ASP A 314 2.19 39.22 13.42
CA ASP A 314 1.16 40.19 13.85
C ASP A 314 1.21 40.48 15.38
N SER A 315 2.43 40.62 15.91
CA SER A 315 2.75 40.52 17.35
C SER A 315 3.60 41.68 17.88
N ARG A 316 3.75 41.77 19.22
CA ARG A 316 4.60 42.76 19.90
C ARG A 316 5.97 42.20 20.29
N LEU A 317 7.03 43.00 20.17
CA LEU A 317 8.41 42.64 20.51
C LEU A 317 8.88 43.35 21.80
N PHE A 318 9.44 42.57 22.72
CA PHE A 318 9.89 43.04 24.04
C PHE A 318 11.04 44.05 23.95
N ASN A 319 11.08 44.97 24.91
CA ASN A 319 12.21 45.88 25.11
C ASN A 319 13.18 45.27 26.14
N TYR A 320 14.05 44.37 25.70
CA TYR A 320 14.99 43.65 26.58
C TYR A 320 15.98 44.59 27.27
N GLY A 321 16.27 45.78 26.73
CA GLY A 321 17.07 46.79 27.41
C GLY A 321 16.42 47.42 28.66
N SER A 322 15.12 47.22 28.88
CA SER A 322 14.35 47.82 30.00
C SER A 322 14.44 47.00 31.29
N PHE A 323 14.82 47.66 32.40
CA PHE A 323 15.05 47.02 33.70
C PHE A 323 13.80 46.32 34.29
N GLU A 324 12.59 46.85 34.10
CA GLU A 324 11.36 46.24 34.59
C GLU A 324 10.83 45.14 33.63
N VAL A 325 11.14 45.22 32.33
CA VAL A 325 10.85 44.13 31.38
C VAL A 325 11.76 42.94 31.64
N MET A 326 13.07 43.18 31.82
CA MET A 326 14.00 42.17 32.28
C MET A 326 13.55 41.56 33.61
N ARG A 327 13.04 42.36 34.56
CA ARG A 327 12.50 41.83 35.82
C ARG A 327 11.30 40.93 35.58
N PHE A 328 10.36 41.34 34.72
CA PHE A 328 9.19 40.57 34.35
C PHE A 328 9.57 39.20 33.76
N LEU A 329 10.42 39.19 32.72
CA LEU A 329 10.85 37.96 32.04
C LEU A 329 11.71 37.06 32.95
N MET A 330 12.69 37.62 33.67
CA MET A 330 13.55 36.87 34.61
C MET A 330 12.76 36.32 35.81
N SER A 331 11.70 37.02 36.23
CA SER A 331 10.79 36.52 37.25
C SER A 331 9.85 35.45 36.71
N ASN A 332 9.48 35.50 35.43
CA ASN A 332 8.64 34.48 34.81
C ASN A 332 9.38 33.14 34.70
N LEU A 333 10.63 33.16 34.23
CA LEU A 333 11.54 32.00 34.25
C LEU A 333 11.56 31.33 35.63
N ARG A 334 11.87 32.10 36.67
CA ARG A 334 11.96 31.57 38.02
C ARG A 334 10.59 31.14 38.59
N TYR A 335 9.51 31.83 38.23
CA TYR A 335 8.15 31.46 38.65
C TYR A 335 7.79 30.05 38.21
N TRP A 336 8.08 29.69 36.95
CA TRP A 336 7.84 28.33 36.45
C TRP A 336 8.73 27.28 37.14
N MET A 337 10.00 27.61 37.45
CA MET A 337 10.89 26.73 38.22
C MET A 337 10.42 26.52 39.68
N ASP A 338 10.12 27.59 40.41
CA ASP A 338 9.88 27.55 41.87
C ASP A 338 8.42 27.24 42.25
N VAL A 339 7.43 27.57 41.39
CA VAL A 339 5.99 27.39 41.69
C VAL A 339 5.40 26.12 41.08
N PHE A 340 5.94 25.69 39.93
CA PHE A 340 5.45 24.51 39.18
C PHE A 340 6.44 23.36 39.09
N ASN A 341 7.70 23.54 39.53
CA ASN A 341 8.75 22.53 39.45
C ASN A 341 9.11 22.04 38.03
N PHE A 342 8.94 22.87 36.99
CA PHE A 342 9.53 22.57 35.67
C PHE A 342 11.05 22.38 35.76
N ASP A 343 11.61 21.41 35.04
CA ASP A 343 13.03 21.04 34.99
C ASP A 343 13.81 21.82 33.92
N GLY A 344 13.13 22.71 33.21
CA GLY A 344 13.75 23.67 32.31
C GLY A 344 12.85 24.14 31.19
N PHE A 345 13.46 24.61 30.10
CA PHE A 345 12.78 25.38 29.06
C PHE A 345 13.26 25.04 27.65
N ARG A 346 12.33 25.06 26.68
CA ARG A 346 12.65 25.39 25.28
C ARG A 346 12.32 26.87 25.10
N PHE A 347 13.28 27.65 24.62
CA PHE A 347 13.05 29.05 24.27
C PHE A 347 12.62 29.09 22.80
N ASP A 348 11.41 29.59 22.55
CA ASP A 348 10.78 29.58 21.23
C ASP A 348 11.03 30.87 20.45
N GLY A 349 11.30 30.73 19.15
CA GLY A 349 11.62 31.84 18.28
C GLY A 349 12.94 32.55 18.62
N VAL A 350 13.97 31.83 19.10
CA VAL A 350 15.29 32.41 19.43
C VAL A 350 15.88 33.14 18.23
N THR A 351 15.72 32.62 17.01
CA THR A 351 16.09 33.33 15.76
C THR A 351 15.48 34.74 15.67
N SER A 352 14.22 34.91 16.11
CA SER A 352 13.54 36.21 16.10
C SER A 352 14.13 37.19 17.13
N MET A 353 14.65 36.66 18.24
CA MET A 353 15.31 37.42 19.30
C MET A 353 16.75 37.82 18.96
N LEU A 354 17.45 37.00 18.18
CA LEU A 354 18.87 37.21 17.86
C LEU A 354 19.09 38.26 16.77
N TYR A 355 18.14 38.49 15.86
CA TYR A 355 18.35 39.35 14.69
C TYR A 355 17.24 40.40 14.53
N LYS A 356 17.64 41.62 14.15
CA LYS A 356 16.76 42.75 13.83
C LYS A 356 15.84 42.51 12.61
N HIS A 357 16.17 41.52 11.77
CA HIS A 357 15.33 41.03 10.66
C HIS A 357 14.61 39.71 10.99
N HIS A 358 14.76 39.20 12.21
CA HIS A 358 14.06 38.04 12.76
C HIS A 358 14.20 36.72 11.95
N GLY A 359 15.19 36.62 11.08
CA GLY A 359 15.32 35.54 10.08
C GLY A 359 14.31 35.59 8.92
N VAL A 360 13.40 36.57 8.89
CA VAL A 360 12.35 36.65 7.86
C VAL A 360 12.94 37.07 6.52
N GLY A 361 12.80 36.20 5.50
CA GLY A 361 13.33 36.45 4.16
C GLY A 361 14.86 36.45 4.06
N PHE A 362 15.56 36.02 5.12
CA PHE A 362 17.02 35.99 5.19
C PHE A 362 17.52 34.54 5.19
N GLY A 363 18.51 34.24 4.34
CA GLY A 363 19.15 32.93 4.30
C GLY A 363 20.49 32.94 5.02
N PHE A 364 20.74 31.95 5.87
CA PHE A 364 22.02 31.77 6.55
C PHE A 364 22.88 30.77 5.75
N SER A 365 24.04 31.22 5.26
CA SER A 365 25.00 30.39 4.51
C SER A 365 26.00 29.67 5.42
N GLY A 366 26.14 30.13 6.67
CA GLY A 366 27.16 29.67 7.61
C GLY A 366 28.43 30.55 7.61
N ASP A 367 28.45 31.66 6.86
CA ASP A 367 29.51 32.67 6.93
C ASP A 367 29.31 33.58 8.17
N TYR A 368 30.35 33.75 8.97
CA TYR A 368 30.23 34.28 10.34
C TYR A 368 29.85 35.76 10.40
N HIS A 369 30.00 36.52 9.31
CA HIS A 369 29.50 37.90 9.28
C HIS A 369 27.97 38.00 9.40
N GLU A 370 27.23 36.94 9.04
CA GLU A 370 25.76 36.85 9.20
C GLU A 370 25.35 36.80 10.68
N TYR A 371 26.23 36.31 11.55
CA TYR A 371 25.99 36.02 12.98
C TYR A 371 26.65 37.03 13.93
N PHE A 372 27.64 37.77 13.45
CA PHE A 372 28.48 38.68 14.24
C PHE A 372 28.57 40.10 13.64
N GLY A 373 27.62 40.49 12.78
CA GLY A 373 27.51 41.84 12.21
C GLY A 373 26.33 42.67 12.75
N ASP A 374 26.18 43.88 12.20
CA ASP A 374 25.23 44.94 12.63
C ASP A 374 23.75 44.54 12.72
N ASN A 375 23.36 43.42 12.10
CA ASN A 375 22.00 42.90 12.08
C ASN A 375 21.58 42.16 13.36
N VAL A 376 22.51 41.81 14.25
CA VAL A 376 22.19 41.16 15.53
C VAL A 376 21.50 42.15 16.48
N ASP A 377 20.54 41.68 17.30
CA ASP A 377 19.99 42.45 18.42
C ASP A 377 20.73 42.11 19.72
N ASP A 378 21.64 42.99 20.13
CA ASP A 378 22.47 42.80 21.31
C ASP A 378 21.66 42.83 22.62
N GLU A 379 20.46 43.45 22.63
CA GLU A 379 19.57 43.42 23.80
C GLU A 379 18.94 42.01 23.95
N GLY A 380 18.56 41.39 22.83
CA GLY A 380 18.06 40.01 22.78
C GLY A 380 19.12 38.99 23.18
N VAL A 381 20.34 39.13 22.65
CA VAL A 381 21.51 38.32 23.05
C VAL A 381 21.81 38.47 24.55
N MET A 382 21.85 39.70 25.06
CA MET A 382 22.09 39.99 26.47
C MET A 382 21.04 39.33 27.38
N TYR A 383 19.75 39.43 27.05
CA TYR A 383 18.69 38.79 27.83
C TYR A 383 18.89 37.26 27.89
N ILE A 384 19.19 36.61 26.76
CA ILE A 384 19.46 35.16 26.70
C ILE A 384 20.66 34.78 27.56
N GLN A 385 21.76 35.54 27.47
CA GLN A 385 22.96 35.30 28.28
C GLN A 385 22.69 35.48 29.78
N ILE A 386 21.97 36.53 30.17
CA ILE A 386 21.57 36.77 31.58
C ILE A 386 20.66 35.65 32.09
N ALA A 387 19.67 35.23 31.29
CA ALA A 387 18.74 34.16 31.60
C ALA A 387 19.47 32.83 31.83
N ASN A 388 20.22 32.36 30.84
CA ASN A 388 20.95 31.09 30.91
C ASN A 388 22.03 31.09 32.00
N ASN A 389 22.80 32.18 32.15
CA ASN A 389 23.81 32.26 33.21
C ASN A 389 23.16 32.20 34.60
N TYR A 390 22.07 32.92 34.85
CA TYR A 390 21.36 32.86 36.13
C TYR A 390 20.77 31.47 36.40
N LEU A 391 20.10 30.90 35.39
CA LEU A 391 19.38 29.63 35.51
C LEU A 391 20.30 28.46 35.88
N HIS A 392 21.38 28.22 35.13
CA HIS A 392 22.28 27.11 35.41
C HIS A 392 23.08 27.29 36.71
N ASN A 393 23.39 28.54 37.11
CA ASN A 393 24.02 28.81 38.41
C ASN A 393 23.09 28.52 39.60
N LYS A 394 21.75 28.55 39.40
CA LYS A 394 20.76 28.30 40.47
C LYS A 394 20.20 26.87 40.46
N TYR A 395 20.02 26.29 39.27
CA TYR A 395 19.47 24.97 39.06
C TYR A 395 20.44 24.15 38.18
N PRO A 396 21.57 23.64 38.71
CA PRO A 396 22.63 23.05 37.87
C PRO A 396 22.20 21.86 37.00
N ASP A 397 21.19 21.11 37.44
CA ASP A 397 20.62 19.95 36.75
C ASP A 397 19.55 20.33 35.70
N MET A 398 19.19 21.61 35.56
CA MET A 398 18.15 22.02 34.61
C MET A 398 18.63 21.93 33.15
N VAL A 399 17.69 21.98 32.21
CA VAL A 399 18.00 21.99 30.77
C VAL A 399 17.37 23.18 30.04
N THR A 400 18.16 23.84 29.19
CA THR A 400 17.70 24.86 28.24
C THR A 400 17.94 24.46 26.79
N ILE A 401 16.91 24.61 25.95
CA ILE A 401 16.94 24.28 24.52
C ILE A 401 16.63 25.54 23.71
N ALA A 402 17.44 25.83 22.68
CA ALA A 402 17.16 26.90 21.72
C ALA A 402 16.41 26.40 20.49
N GLU A 403 15.27 27.04 20.17
CA GLU A 403 14.67 27.01 18.84
C GLU A 403 15.33 28.08 17.94
N ASP A 404 16.52 27.77 17.44
CA ASP A 404 17.28 28.60 16.50
C ASP A 404 17.48 27.85 15.17
N VAL A 405 16.93 28.41 14.09
CA VAL A 405 17.11 27.90 12.73
C VAL A 405 18.39 28.44 12.09
N SER A 406 18.90 29.60 12.53
CA SER A 406 20.09 30.23 11.93
C SER A 406 21.36 29.40 12.14
N GLY A 407 21.49 28.77 13.30
CA GLY A 407 22.67 28.03 13.71
C GLY A 407 23.80 28.91 14.21
N MET A 408 23.47 29.89 15.05
CA MET A 408 24.43 30.83 15.61
C MET A 408 25.58 30.11 16.33
N PRO A 409 26.85 30.32 15.93
CA PRO A 409 28.01 29.75 16.60
C PRO A 409 28.07 30.12 18.08
N GLY A 410 28.31 29.13 18.95
CA GLY A 410 28.35 29.34 20.40
C GLY A 410 26.98 29.37 21.08
N SER A 411 25.90 29.03 20.38
CA SER A 411 24.56 28.94 20.99
C SER A 411 24.55 27.99 22.18
N CYS A 412 25.17 26.81 22.04
CA CYS A 412 25.19 25.78 23.07
C CYS A 412 26.52 25.76 23.86
N ARG A 413 27.13 26.93 24.06
CA ARG A 413 28.36 27.12 24.85
C ARG A 413 28.12 28.05 26.04
N PRO A 414 28.82 27.87 27.18
CA PRO A 414 28.71 28.73 28.35
C PRO A 414 28.92 30.22 28.05
N VAL A 415 28.17 31.09 28.74
CA VAL A 415 28.25 32.56 28.57
C VAL A 415 29.65 33.11 28.83
N ARG A 416 30.38 32.55 29.81
CA ARG A 416 31.78 32.91 30.11
C ARG A 416 32.78 32.61 28.97
N GLU A 417 32.41 31.78 28.00
CA GLU A 417 33.22 31.55 26.79
C GLU A 417 32.90 32.58 25.69
N GLY A 418 31.82 33.36 25.82
CA GLY A 418 31.23 34.18 24.74
C GLY A 418 29.96 33.59 24.13
N GLY A 419 29.50 32.42 24.62
CA GLY A 419 28.30 31.75 24.11
C GLY A 419 26.97 32.32 24.62
N LEU A 420 25.86 31.72 24.18
CA LEU A 420 24.51 32.07 24.64
C LEU A 420 24.08 31.33 25.91
N GLY A 421 24.77 30.25 26.28
CA GLY A 421 24.53 29.48 27.50
C GLY A 421 23.44 28.41 27.42
N PHE A 422 22.92 28.06 26.23
CA PHE A 422 21.99 26.94 26.10
C PHE A 422 22.70 25.59 26.27
N ASP A 423 21.96 24.54 26.65
CA ASP A 423 22.50 23.18 26.66
C ASP A 423 22.41 22.50 25.30
N TYR A 424 21.31 22.75 24.58
CA TYR A 424 21.00 22.15 23.29
C TYR A 424 20.37 23.17 22.33
N ARG A 425 20.42 22.86 21.04
CA ARG A 425 19.57 23.50 20.02
C ARG A 425 18.83 22.45 19.19
N LEU A 426 17.70 22.81 18.60
CA LEU A 426 16.99 21.96 17.66
C LEU A 426 17.74 21.82 16.32
N SER A 427 17.82 20.60 15.79
CA SER A 427 18.41 20.31 14.47
C SER A 427 17.37 20.48 13.35
N MET A 428 16.87 21.71 13.19
CA MET A 428 15.69 22.03 12.36
C MET A 428 15.82 21.65 10.87
N ALA A 429 17.04 21.49 10.35
CA ALA A 429 17.29 21.06 8.97
C ALA A 429 17.00 19.57 8.69
N ILE A 430 16.89 18.71 9.73
CA ILE A 430 16.68 17.27 9.54
C ILE A 430 15.26 16.96 9.00
N PRO A 431 14.17 17.51 9.58
CA PRO A 431 12.83 17.35 9.02
C PRO A 431 12.69 17.89 7.60
N ASP A 432 13.24 19.08 7.31
CA ASP A 432 13.18 19.70 5.99
C ASP A 432 13.82 18.82 4.91
N MET A 433 14.95 18.17 5.24
CA MET A 433 15.57 17.18 4.37
C MET A 433 14.61 16.00 4.09
N TRP A 434 14.02 15.39 5.12
CA TRP A 434 13.16 14.22 4.94
C TRP A 434 11.91 14.56 4.14
N ILE A 435 11.25 15.68 4.43
CA ILE A 435 10.05 16.12 3.70
C ILE A 435 10.39 16.44 2.26
N LYS A 436 11.48 17.17 2.00
CA LYS A 436 11.93 17.47 0.64
C LYS A 436 12.20 16.18 -0.14
N MET A 437 12.94 15.23 0.43
CA MET A 437 13.26 13.95 -0.21
C MET A 437 12.03 13.07 -0.45
N LEU A 438 11.02 13.11 0.41
CA LEU A 438 9.75 12.37 0.22
C LEU A 438 8.78 13.05 -0.76
N LYS A 439 8.92 14.36 -0.97
CA LYS A 439 8.05 15.19 -1.82
C LYS A 439 8.59 15.37 -3.23
N GLU A 440 9.91 15.43 -3.40
CA GLU A 440 10.59 15.85 -4.64
C GLU A 440 11.45 14.74 -5.28
N GLU A 441 11.82 13.69 -4.55
CA GLU A 441 12.74 12.64 -5.03
C GLU A 441 12.10 11.24 -5.02
N THR A 442 12.63 10.32 -5.84
CA THR A 442 12.31 8.89 -5.74
C THR A 442 13.33 8.15 -4.86
N ASP A 443 12.96 7.01 -4.27
CA ASP A 443 13.84 6.21 -3.41
C ASP A 443 15.17 5.83 -4.11
N GLU A 444 15.14 5.67 -5.43
CA GLU A 444 16.34 5.42 -6.25
C GLU A 444 17.27 6.63 -6.38
N ASP A 445 16.74 7.85 -6.27
CA ASP A 445 17.51 9.09 -6.40
C ASP A 445 18.20 9.49 -5.09
N TRP A 446 17.63 9.10 -3.94
CA TRP A 446 18.10 9.43 -2.59
C TRP A 446 19.62 9.22 -2.42
N LYS A 447 20.34 10.28 -2.08
CA LYS A 447 21.80 10.22 -1.84
C LYS A 447 22.07 9.92 -0.37
N MET A 448 22.67 8.76 -0.10
CA MET A 448 23.14 8.38 1.23
C MET A 448 24.19 9.36 1.75
N GLY A 449 25.01 9.91 0.83
CA GLY A 449 25.92 11.01 1.13
C GLY A 449 25.23 12.27 1.66
N HIS A 450 24.06 12.62 1.13
CA HIS A 450 23.26 13.78 1.55
C HIS A 450 22.60 13.56 2.91
N ILE A 451 21.93 12.41 3.11
CA ILE A 451 21.34 12.01 4.40
C ILE A 451 22.40 12.07 5.51
N VAL A 452 23.55 11.42 5.29
CA VAL A 452 24.64 11.46 6.26
C VAL A 452 25.14 12.88 6.48
N HIS A 453 25.29 13.68 5.42
CA HIS A 453 25.77 15.06 5.58
C HIS A 453 24.85 15.87 6.49
N ILE A 454 23.54 15.92 6.24
CA ILE A 454 22.61 16.72 7.08
C ILE A 454 22.57 16.22 8.53
N LEU A 455 22.53 14.90 8.75
CA LEU A 455 22.55 14.31 10.11
C LEU A 455 23.87 14.59 10.86
N THR A 456 25.00 14.79 10.15
CA THR A 456 26.32 14.99 10.74
C THR A 456 26.87 16.41 10.66
N ASN A 457 26.27 17.32 9.89
CA ASN A 457 26.71 18.70 9.70
C ASN A 457 26.30 19.58 10.89
N ARG A 458 26.98 19.35 12.02
CA ARG A 458 26.67 19.93 13.33
C ARG A 458 27.97 20.42 13.98
N ARG A 459 27.88 21.47 14.81
CA ARG A 459 29.06 22.09 15.42
C ARG A 459 29.59 21.22 16.56
N TYR A 460 30.85 20.79 16.45
CA TYR A 460 31.49 20.00 17.50
C TYR A 460 31.53 20.79 18.83
N LEU A 461 31.20 20.13 19.94
CA LEU A 461 31.03 20.70 21.29
C LEU A 461 29.78 21.58 21.52
N GLU A 462 28.87 21.65 20.55
CA GLU A 462 27.53 22.22 20.70
C GLU A 462 26.48 21.12 20.48
N LYS A 463 25.78 20.73 21.55
CA LYS A 463 24.86 19.58 21.49
C LYS A 463 23.58 19.93 20.74
N THR A 464 23.04 18.98 19.99
CA THR A 464 21.77 19.20 19.27
C THR A 464 20.75 18.10 19.56
N ILE A 465 19.47 18.47 19.43
CA ILE A 465 18.35 17.53 19.46
C ILE A 465 17.95 17.22 18.03
N GLY A 466 18.04 15.94 17.63
CA GLY A 466 17.66 15.45 16.31
C GLY A 466 16.23 14.92 16.28
N TYR A 467 15.48 15.19 15.23
CA TYR A 467 14.10 14.72 15.07
C TYR A 467 13.73 14.65 13.59
N CYS A 468 12.76 13.80 13.25
CA CYS A 468 12.44 13.47 11.84
C CYS A 468 11.34 14.35 11.25
N GLU A 469 10.46 14.84 12.12
CA GLU A 469 9.28 15.63 11.81
C GLU A 469 8.88 16.38 13.08
N SER A 470 8.32 17.57 12.92
CA SER A 470 8.00 18.52 13.99
C SER A 470 6.50 18.59 14.28
N HIS A 471 6.15 19.45 15.24
CA HIS A 471 4.77 19.83 15.49
C HIS A 471 4.16 20.66 14.33
N ASP A 472 4.97 21.45 13.60
CA ASP A 472 4.53 22.23 12.43
C ASP A 472 4.12 21.34 11.27
N GLN A 473 4.89 20.28 11.02
CA GLN A 473 4.67 19.38 9.87
C GLN A 473 3.53 18.39 10.13
N ALA A 474 3.09 18.30 11.39
CA ALA A 474 1.81 17.72 11.73
C ALA A 474 0.63 18.68 11.48
N LEU A 475 0.82 20.00 11.29
CA LEU A 475 -0.29 20.94 11.08
C LEU A 475 -0.91 20.85 9.68
N VAL A 476 -2.14 21.35 9.56
CA VAL A 476 -2.84 21.54 8.29
C VAL A 476 -2.01 22.39 7.31
N GLY A 477 -1.72 21.84 6.13
CA GLY A 477 -0.90 22.48 5.11
C GLY A 477 0.34 21.66 4.73
N ASP A 478 0.79 20.77 5.61
CA ASP A 478 1.80 19.74 5.32
C ASP A 478 1.25 18.33 5.61
N LYS A 479 2.12 17.33 5.73
CA LYS A 479 1.81 15.94 6.10
C LYS A 479 2.84 15.39 7.10
N THR A 480 2.39 14.52 8.00
CA THR A 480 3.29 13.69 8.81
C THR A 480 4.15 12.76 7.94
N LEU A 481 5.28 12.28 8.46
CA LEU A 481 6.16 11.31 7.80
C LEU A 481 5.38 10.06 7.35
N ALA A 482 4.51 9.56 8.23
CA ALA A 482 3.63 8.44 7.93
C ALA A 482 2.68 8.73 6.76
N PHE A 483 2.09 9.93 6.70
CA PHE A 483 1.15 10.30 5.64
C PHE A 483 1.85 10.72 4.32
N TRP A 484 3.11 11.18 4.37
CA TRP A 484 3.98 11.26 3.18
C TRP A 484 4.32 9.87 2.61
N LEU A 485 4.55 8.89 3.49
CA LEU A 485 4.97 7.54 3.09
C LEU A 485 3.83 6.63 2.59
N MET A 486 2.63 6.78 3.16
CA MET A 486 1.51 5.84 2.96
C MET A 486 0.21 6.50 2.45
N ASP A 487 0.09 7.83 2.58
CA ASP A 487 -1.06 8.63 2.13
C ASP A 487 -2.42 7.97 2.50
N LYS A 488 -3.41 7.97 1.59
CA LYS A 488 -4.74 7.42 1.81
C LYS A 488 -4.80 5.92 2.09
N GLU A 489 -3.76 5.14 1.79
CA GLU A 489 -3.75 3.70 2.12
C GLU A 489 -3.71 3.47 3.64
N MET A 490 -3.30 4.48 4.43
CA MET A 490 -3.41 4.42 5.90
C MET A 490 -4.86 4.16 6.37
N TYR A 491 -5.86 4.64 5.63
CA TYR A 491 -7.28 4.47 5.99
C TYR A 491 -7.87 3.12 5.58
N THR A 492 -7.23 2.38 4.68
CA THR A 492 -7.76 1.11 4.12
C THR A 492 -6.92 -0.11 4.44
N ASN A 493 -5.61 0.06 4.66
CA ASN A 493 -4.62 -1.02 4.74
C ASN A 493 -3.76 -1.01 6.01
N MET A 494 -4.16 -0.24 7.03
CA MET A 494 -3.54 -0.31 8.37
C MET A 494 -4.18 -1.37 9.29
N SER A 495 -5.01 -2.28 8.78
CA SER A 495 -5.48 -3.44 9.54
C SER A 495 -4.71 -4.71 9.19
N ASP A 496 -4.39 -5.53 10.19
CA ASP A 496 -3.80 -6.86 10.00
C ASP A 496 -4.73 -7.85 9.29
N LEU A 497 -6.03 -7.56 9.22
CA LEU A 497 -7.01 -8.33 8.45
C LEU A 497 -7.04 -7.95 6.96
N THR A 498 -6.31 -6.89 6.58
CA THR A 498 -6.22 -6.43 5.18
C THR A 498 -4.84 -6.77 4.60
N PRO A 499 -4.71 -6.91 3.26
CA PRO A 499 -3.41 -7.15 2.65
C PRO A 499 -2.36 -6.11 3.09
N LEU A 500 -1.14 -6.57 3.35
CA LEU A 500 0.02 -5.70 3.46
C LEU A 500 0.42 -5.30 2.04
N THR A 501 0.00 -4.12 1.60
CA THR A 501 0.34 -3.62 0.26
C THR A 501 1.80 -3.19 0.23
N PRO A 502 2.46 -3.17 -0.95
CA PRO A 502 3.83 -2.66 -1.07
C PRO A 502 3.98 -1.21 -0.58
N VAL A 503 2.92 -0.40 -0.65
CA VAL A 503 2.89 0.98 -0.12
C VAL A 503 2.94 0.99 1.41
N ILE A 504 2.13 0.17 2.08
CA ILE A 504 2.17 0.07 3.55
C ILE A 504 3.47 -0.61 4.01
N ASP A 505 3.96 -1.67 3.34
CA ASP A 505 5.23 -2.33 3.69
C ASP A 505 6.42 -1.36 3.57
N ARG A 506 6.51 -0.62 2.46
CA ARG A 506 7.49 0.46 2.26
C ARG A 506 7.36 1.51 3.34
N GLY A 507 6.15 2.00 3.59
CA GLY A 507 5.92 3.10 4.53
C GLY A 507 6.24 2.73 5.97
N MET A 508 5.78 1.55 6.43
CA MET A 508 6.13 1.01 7.74
C MET A 508 7.65 0.80 7.87
N SER A 509 8.32 0.31 6.83
CA SER A 509 9.77 0.09 6.83
C SER A 509 10.56 1.39 6.86
N LEU A 510 10.28 2.35 5.96
CA LEU A 510 10.98 3.63 5.90
C LEU A 510 10.71 4.48 7.14
N HIS A 511 9.50 4.47 7.71
CA HIS A 511 9.19 5.18 8.96
C HIS A 511 10.10 4.72 10.11
N LYS A 512 10.25 3.40 10.30
CA LYS A 512 11.17 2.81 11.28
C LYS A 512 12.62 3.22 11.02
N MET A 513 13.06 3.15 9.76
CA MET A 513 14.45 3.43 9.39
C MET A 513 14.84 4.92 9.48
N ILE A 514 13.97 5.83 9.05
CA ILE A 514 14.17 7.28 9.12
C ILE A 514 14.29 7.73 10.58
N ARG A 515 13.42 7.21 11.45
CA ARG A 515 13.46 7.47 12.89
C ARG A 515 14.75 6.94 13.51
N MET A 516 15.13 5.70 13.22
CA MET A 516 16.36 5.08 13.75
C MET A 516 17.66 5.71 13.24
N VAL A 517 17.77 6.09 11.96
CA VAL A 517 18.99 6.74 11.43
C VAL A 517 19.16 8.15 12.03
N THR A 518 18.05 8.86 12.23
CA THR A 518 18.04 10.17 12.89
C THR A 518 18.39 10.04 14.38
N HIS A 519 17.85 9.03 15.08
CA HIS A 519 18.18 8.72 16.49
C HIS A 519 19.65 8.34 16.69
N GLY A 520 20.22 7.54 15.78
CA GLY A 520 21.61 7.09 15.89
C GLY A 520 22.64 8.17 15.57
N LEU A 521 22.35 9.05 14.60
CA LEU A 521 23.36 9.92 13.97
C LEU A 521 23.07 11.43 14.10
N GLY A 522 21.80 11.82 14.23
CA GLY A 522 21.33 13.20 14.08
C GLY A 522 21.47 14.13 15.28
N GLY A 523 21.81 13.63 16.47
CA GLY A 523 21.86 14.44 17.69
C GLY A 523 22.60 13.81 18.88
N GLU A 524 22.62 14.58 19.97
CA GLU A 524 22.96 14.18 21.34
C GLU A 524 21.70 14.17 22.26
N GLY A 525 20.56 14.47 21.66
CA GLY A 525 19.21 14.19 22.17
C GLY A 525 18.30 13.85 20.98
N TYR A 526 17.13 13.28 21.24
CA TYR A 526 16.11 13.06 20.21
C TYR A 526 14.86 13.88 20.53
N LEU A 527 13.96 14.05 19.56
CA LEU A 527 12.62 14.56 19.84
C LEU A 527 11.62 13.84 18.95
N ASN A 528 10.47 13.58 19.55
CA ASN A 528 9.30 13.08 18.89
C ASN A 528 8.13 14.00 19.26
N PHE A 529 7.22 14.19 18.32
CA PHE A 529 5.97 14.89 18.56
C PHE A 529 4.84 13.86 18.57
N GLU A 530 3.85 14.06 19.44
CA GLU A 530 2.81 13.07 19.73
C GLU A 530 2.13 12.49 18.50
N GLY A 531 2.02 11.16 18.48
CA GLY A 531 1.37 10.39 17.43
C GLY A 531 2.37 9.91 16.39
N ASN A 532 3.47 10.64 16.20
CA ASN A 532 4.47 10.31 15.19
C ASN A 532 5.29 9.08 15.61
N GLU A 533 5.31 8.70 16.89
CA GLU A 533 5.89 7.46 17.39
C GLU A 533 5.25 6.21 16.76
N PHE A 534 3.92 6.21 16.64
CA PHE A 534 3.14 5.13 16.04
C PHE A 534 2.69 5.40 14.59
N GLY A 535 3.13 6.51 13.99
CA GLY A 535 2.77 6.92 12.64
C GLY A 535 1.30 7.33 12.50
N HIS A 536 0.87 8.29 13.31
CA HIS A 536 -0.50 8.82 13.33
C HIS A 536 -0.96 9.32 11.94
N PRO A 537 -2.19 8.97 11.49
CA PRO A 537 -2.75 9.39 10.21
C PRO A 537 -3.27 10.84 10.24
N GLU A 538 -3.90 11.31 9.16
CA GLU A 538 -4.51 12.64 9.07
C GLU A 538 -3.45 13.76 9.31
N TRP A 539 -3.86 14.83 9.98
CA TRP A 539 -3.07 15.98 10.39
C TRP A 539 -3.71 16.61 11.64
N LEU A 540 -3.01 17.52 12.30
CA LEU A 540 -3.46 18.38 13.38
C LEU A 540 -4.05 19.67 12.78
N ASP A 541 -5.27 20.04 13.16
CA ASP A 541 -5.84 21.34 12.81
C ASP A 541 -6.66 21.88 13.98
N PHE A 542 -6.47 23.16 14.29
CA PHE A 542 -7.10 23.81 15.43
C PHE A 542 -8.38 24.57 15.02
N PRO A 543 -9.35 24.74 15.95
CA PRO A 543 -10.56 25.53 15.71
C PRO A 543 -10.27 26.94 15.20
N ARG A 544 -10.68 27.22 13.95
CA ARG A 544 -10.52 28.53 13.29
C ARG A 544 -11.62 28.76 12.25
N VAL A 545 -11.75 30.00 11.77
CA VAL A 545 -12.76 30.37 10.75
C VAL A 545 -12.66 29.49 9.49
N GLY A 546 -11.44 29.11 9.09
CA GLY A 546 -11.19 28.27 7.91
C GLY A 546 -11.56 26.79 8.04
N ASN A 547 -12.07 26.33 9.19
CA ASN A 547 -12.58 24.97 9.40
C ASN A 547 -13.86 24.93 10.26
N ASP A 548 -14.65 26.01 10.22
CA ASP A 548 -15.89 26.18 11.00
C ASP A 548 -15.71 25.98 12.52
N SER A 549 -14.55 26.36 13.05
CA SER A 549 -14.16 26.16 14.47
C SER A 549 -14.19 24.70 14.90
N SER A 550 -13.85 23.77 14.00
CA SER A 550 -13.86 22.34 14.26
C SER A 550 -12.73 21.89 15.17
N PHE A 551 -13.05 21.01 16.13
CA PHE A 551 -12.09 20.28 16.95
C PHE A 551 -11.77 18.87 16.39
N GLN A 552 -12.33 18.49 15.23
CA GLN A 552 -12.22 17.13 14.67
C GLN A 552 -10.75 16.67 14.47
N TYR A 553 -9.86 17.61 14.17
CA TYR A 553 -8.43 17.35 13.99
C TYR A 553 -7.58 17.93 15.12
N ALA A 554 -8.19 18.50 16.17
CA ALA A 554 -7.50 19.03 17.35
C ALA A 554 -7.38 17.93 18.43
N ARG A 555 -6.85 16.77 18.03
CA ARG A 555 -6.80 15.51 18.81
C ARG A 555 -5.74 14.55 18.25
N ARG A 556 -5.41 13.51 19.01
CA ARG A 556 -4.96 12.21 18.47
C ARG A 556 -6.01 11.13 18.44
N GLN A 557 -5.57 9.92 18.11
CA GLN A 557 -6.39 8.73 17.97
C GLN A 557 -5.73 7.58 18.76
N TRP A 558 -5.51 7.70 20.08
CA TRP A 558 -4.92 6.59 20.86
C TRP A 558 -5.71 5.27 20.70
N ASN A 559 -7.00 5.34 20.38
CA ASN A 559 -7.82 4.19 20.05
C ASN A 559 -7.33 3.36 18.84
N ILE A 560 -6.58 3.94 17.89
CA ILE A 560 -5.98 3.16 16.77
C ILE A 560 -4.64 2.51 17.13
N LEU A 561 -3.97 3.00 18.18
CA LEU A 561 -2.81 2.33 18.78
C LEU A 561 -3.27 1.18 19.68
N ASP A 562 -4.32 1.40 20.48
CA ASP A 562 -4.87 0.43 21.43
C ASP A 562 -5.63 -0.74 20.75
N ASP A 563 -5.97 -0.64 19.46
CA ASP A 563 -6.65 -1.71 18.72
C ASP A 563 -5.65 -2.79 18.25
N PRO A 564 -5.72 -4.04 18.78
CA PRO A 564 -4.78 -5.09 18.42
C PRO A 564 -4.92 -5.56 16.96
N LEU A 565 -5.96 -5.16 16.22
CA LEU A 565 -6.16 -5.48 14.81
C LEU A 565 -5.54 -4.45 13.85
N LEU A 566 -4.96 -3.36 14.36
CA LEU A 566 -4.33 -2.31 13.55
C LEU A 566 -2.80 -2.33 13.62
N ARG A 567 -2.15 -1.78 12.59
CA ARG A 567 -0.69 -1.86 12.36
C ARG A 567 0.12 -0.81 13.12
N TYR A 568 -0.52 0.25 13.62
CA TYR A 568 0.12 1.34 14.39
C TYR A 568 0.94 0.81 15.58
N LYS A 569 0.46 -0.24 16.26
CA LYS A 569 1.17 -0.93 17.36
C LYS A 569 2.61 -1.36 17.00
N TYR A 570 2.87 -1.72 15.74
CA TYR A 570 4.19 -2.17 15.31
C TYR A 570 5.20 -1.03 15.16
N LEU A 571 4.74 0.18 14.84
CA LEU A 571 5.58 1.38 14.86
C LEU A 571 5.85 1.82 16.29
N ASN A 572 4.85 1.72 17.17
CA ASN A 572 5.00 2.01 18.60
C ASN A 572 6.01 1.07 19.30
N GLU A 573 5.88 -0.24 19.10
CA GLU A 573 6.85 -1.19 19.66
C GLU A 573 8.25 -1.02 19.04
N TRP A 574 8.36 -0.58 17.79
CA TRP A 574 9.67 -0.21 17.22
C TRP A 574 10.26 1.02 17.91
N ASP A 575 9.45 2.06 18.14
CA ASP A 575 9.89 3.27 18.84
C ASP A 575 10.36 2.94 20.25
N ARG A 576 9.56 2.20 21.00
CA ARG A 576 9.91 1.68 22.32
C ARG A 576 11.16 0.81 22.29
N GLY A 577 11.31 -0.03 21.27
CA GLY A 577 12.52 -0.82 21.03
C GLY A 577 13.75 0.05 20.82
N MET A 578 13.62 1.15 20.06
CA MET A 578 14.66 2.14 19.84
C MET A 578 15.05 2.86 21.14
N GLN A 579 14.09 3.37 21.93
CA GLN A 579 14.37 4.07 23.19
C GLN A 579 15.04 3.16 24.24
N LEU A 580 14.49 1.97 24.48
CA LEU A 580 15.05 1.02 25.45
C LEU A 580 16.42 0.46 25.02
N THR A 581 16.73 0.50 23.72
CA THR A 581 18.07 0.15 23.22
C THR A 581 19.02 1.34 23.38
N GLU A 582 18.55 2.59 23.24
CA GLU A 582 19.37 3.77 23.54
C GLU A 582 19.74 3.85 25.02
N GLU A 583 18.76 3.80 25.93
CA GLU A 583 18.97 3.77 27.40
C GLU A 583 19.99 2.70 27.84
N LYS A 584 20.07 1.57 27.11
CA LYS A 584 21.00 0.48 27.42
C LYS A 584 22.43 0.70 26.91
N TYR A 585 22.62 1.41 25.80
CA TYR A 585 23.92 1.55 25.12
C TYR A 585 24.45 2.99 25.04
N GLY A 586 23.63 4.00 25.34
CA GLY A 586 24.01 5.41 25.54
C GLY A 586 24.56 6.12 24.31
N TRP A 587 24.07 5.83 23.09
CA TRP A 587 24.66 6.40 21.87
C TRP A 587 24.35 7.88 21.67
N LEU A 588 23.31 8.45 22.29
CA LEU A 588 23.10 9.90 22.27
C LEU A 588 24.11 10.63 23.17
N HIS A 589 24.66 9.94 24.18
CA HIS A 589 25.60 10.51 25.15
C HIS A 589 27.07 10.39 24.68
N ASP A 590 27.35 9.50 23.74
CA ASP A 590 28.67 9.35 23.11
C ASP A 590 28.89 10.39 21.99
N ALA A 591 30.17 10.61 21.65
CA ALA A 591 30.60 11.43 20.54
C ALA A 591 29.97 11.00 19.21
N GLN A 592 30.08 11.89 18.22
CA GLN A 592 29.51 11.69 16.90
C GLN A 592 29.94 10.37 16.25
N GLY A 593 28.97 9.61 15.73
CA GLY A 593 29.20 8.28 15.14
C GLY A 593 30.14 8.30 13.94
N TYR A 594 31.04 7.32 13.87
CA TYR A 594 31.96 7.14 12.74
C TYR A 594 31.24 6.48 11.57
N VAL A 595 30.95 7.24 10.51
CA VAL A 595 30.31 6.72 9.30
C VAL A 595 31.35 6.05 8.39
N SER A 596 31.41 4.72 8.43
CA SER A 596 32.31 3.93 7.57
C SER A 596 31.78 3.82 6.14
N ARG A 597 30.46 3.78 5.92
CA ARG A 597 29.87 3.65 4.58
C ARG A 597 28.65 4.53 4.37
N LYS A 598 28.58 5.13 3.17
CA LYS A 598 27.45 5.93 2.65
C LYS A 598 27.38 5.76 1.13
N ASN A 599 26.97 4.57 0.70
CA ASN A 599 27.04 4.15 -0.71
C ASN A 599 25.73 4.47 -1.44
N ASP A 600 25.76 5.42 -2.38
CA ASP A 600 24.58 5.85 -3.16
C ASP A 600 24.10 4.81 -4.18
N GLY A 601 24.96 3.89 -4.62
CA GLY A 601 24.60 2.80 -5.55
C GLY A 601 23.88 1.68 -4.82
N ASP A 602 24.50 1.15 -3.77
CA ASP A 602 23.93 0.10 -2.93
C ASP A 602 22.79 0.61 -2.03
N LYS A 603 22.67 1.94 -1.85
CA LYS A 603 21.80 2.62 -0.87
C LYS A 603 22.03 2.17 0.58
N ILE A 604 23.30 1.91 0.93
CA ILE A 604 23.71 1.46 2.26
C ILE A 604 24.36 2.59 3.06
N ILE A 605 23.90 2.77 4.30
CA ILE A 605 24.57 3.57 5.34
C ILE A 605 25.07 2.63 6.44
N VAL A 606 26.33 2.78 6.85
CA VAL A 606 26.92 2.12 8.03
C VAL A 606 27.63 3.15 8.89
N PHE A 607 27.38 3.12 10.20
CA PHE A 607 28.20 3.83 11.17
C PHE A 607 28.37 3.06 12.49
N GLU A 608 29.40 3.44 13.26
CA GLU A 608 29.64 2.96 14.63
C GLU A 608 29.47 4.11 15.63
N ARG A 609 28.70 3.91 16.71
CA ARG A 609 28.54 4.87 17.83
C ARG A 609 28.29 4.11 19.14
N ALA A 610 28.91 4.51 20.26
CA ALA A 610 28.85 3.79 21.54
C ALA A 610 29.12 2.27 21.46
N GLY A 611 30.05 1.87 20.59
CA GLY A 611 30.38 0.45 20.35
C GLY A 611 29.30 -0.36 19.60
N VAL A 612 28.17 0.25 19.26
CA VAL A 612 27.11 -0.32 18.43
C VAL A 612 27.40 -0.03 16.95
N ILE A 613 27.18 -1.03 16.09
CA ILE A 613 27.21 -0.87 14.62
C ILE A 613 25.76 -0.72 14.14
N PHE A 614 25.50 0.30 13.34
CA PHE A 614 24.23 0.56 12.69
C PHE A 614 24.37 0.29 11.19
N ILE A 615 23.42 -0.43 10.60
CA ILE A 615 23.44 -0.86 9.19
C ILE A 615 22.04 -0.60 8.62
N PHE A 616 21.95 0.27 7.62
CA PHE A 616 20.69 0.66 6.98
C PHE A 616 20.72 0.32 5.49
N ASN A 617 19.62 -0.24 4.97
CA ASN A 617 19.42 -0.50 3.55
C ASN A 617 18.24 0.27 3.00
N PHE A 618 18.52 1.48 2.49
CA PHE A 618 17.52 2.30 1.83
C PHE A 618 17.31 1.89 0.37
N HIS A 619 17.87 0.76 -0.11
CA HIS A 619 17.58 0.33 -1.47
C HIS A 619 16.11 -0.14 -1.54
N PRO A 620 15.28 0.43 -2.43
CA PRO A 620 13.86 0.06 -2.49
C PRO A 620 13.60 -1.39 -2.93
N THR A 621 14.64 -2.17 -3.26
CA THR A 621 14.53 -3.43 -4.03
C THR A 621 15.77 -4.36 -4.06
N GLN A 622 16.91 -4.05 -3.41
CA GLN A 622 18.13 -4.91 -3.48
C GLN A 622 18.61 -5.46 -2.13
N SER A 623 18.99 -6.75 -2.15
CA SER A 623 19.40 -7.57 -0.99
C SER A 623 20.86 -7.91 -1.08
N PHE A 624 21.62 -7.81 -0.01
CA PHE A 624 23.02 -8.15 0.02
C PHE A 624 23.23 -9.31 0.98
N THR A 625 23.46 -10.53 0.47
CA THR A 625 23.58 -11.77 1.28
C THR A 625 24.84 -11.80 2.14
N ASP A 626 25.95 -11.31 1.57
CA ASP A 626 27.30 -11.42 2.15
C ASP A 626 27.97 -10.04 2.23
N TYR A 627 27.20 -9.00 2.58
CA TYR A 627 27.68 -7.61 2.52
C TYR A 627 28.78 -7.37 3.55
N ARG A 628 29.93 -6.89 3.10
CA ARG A 628 31.06 -6.58 3.99
C ARG A 628 30.85 -5.23 4.66
N VAL A 629 30.92 -5.25 5.98
CA VAL A 629 30.79 -4.09 6.86
C VAL A 629 32.07 -3.96 7.66
N GLY A 630 32.77 -2.83 7.50
CA GLY A 630 33.98 -2.52 8.28
C GLY A 630 33.62 -2.19 9.73
N VAL A 631 34.40 -2.70 10.69
CA VAL A 631 34.18 -2.56 12.14
C VAL A 631 35.51 -2.29 12.88
N SER A 632 35.47 -1.52 13.96
CA SER A 632 36.68 -1.19 14.74
C SER A 632 37.24 -2.39 15.51
N GLN A 633 36.42 -3.03 16.33
CA GLN A 633 36.87 -4.02 17.30
C GLN A 633 36.77 -5.44 16.73
N SER A 634 37.83 -6.24 16.89
CA SER A 634 37.81 -7.67 16.57
C SER A 634 37.01 -8.44 17.62
N GLY A 635 36.17 -9.38 17.20
CA GLY A 635 35.42 -10.24 18.12
C GLY A 635 34.20 -10.88 17.48
N LYS A 636 33.10 -10.87 18.23
CA LYS A 636 31.83 -11.50 17.88
C LYS A 636 30.69 -10.52 18.13
N TYR A 637 29.98 -10.17 17.07
CA TYR A 637 28.83 -9.27 17.11
C TYR A 637 27.52 -10.05 17.12
N LYS A 638 26.49 -9.41 17.69
CA LYS A 638 25.11 -9.89 17.78
C LYS A 638 24.16 -8.80 17.33
N ILE A 639 23.03 -9.20 16.77
CA ILE A 639 21.88 -8.32 16.56
C ILE A 639 21.29 -7.98 17.94
N ILE A 640 21.12 -6.68 18.20
CA ILE A 640 20.53 -6.16 19.45
C ILE A 640 19.14 -5.55 19.23
N LEU A 641 18.87 -5.10 18.00
CA LEU A 641 17.60 -4.56 17.52
C LEU A 641 17.56 -4.75 16.00
N ASN A 642 16.43 -5.18 15.43
CA ASN A 642 16.27 -5.45 14.00
C ASN A 642 14.88 -5.02 13.51
N SER A 643 14.81 -4.07 12.57
CA SER A 643 13.54 -3.58 12.02
C SER A 643 12.79 -4.61 11.18
N ASP A 644 13.45 -5.70 10.76
CA ASP A 644 12.83 -6.83 10.06
C ASP A 644 12.25 -7.90 11.01
N ASP A 645 12.27 -7.71 12.34
CA ASP A 645 11.60 -8.63 13.26
C ASP A 645 10.06 -8.53 13.16
N LYS A 646 9.38 -9.66 13.28
CA LYS A 646 7.90 -9.73 13.16
C LYS A 646 7.15 -8.90 14.21
N GLN A 647 7.75 -8.68 15.39
CA GLN A 647 7.21 -7.80 16.43
C GLN A 647 7.11 -6.32 16.00
N PHE A 648 7.79 -5.93 14.90
CA PHE A 648 7.74 -4.60 14.31
C PHE A 648 7.14 -4.62 12.90
N LEU A 649 6.32 -5.62 12.56
CA LEU A 649 5.82 -5.91 11.20
C LEU A 649 6.95 -6.05 10.16
N GLY A 650 8.10 -6.58 10.57
CA GLY A 650 9.12 -7.05 9.66
C GLY A 650 8.84 -8.47 9.15
N HIS A 651 9.56 -8.89 8.12
CA HIS A 651 9.32 -10.18 7.43
C HIS A 651 9.99 -11.37 8.13
N GLY A 652 10.88 -11.12 9.10
CA GLY A 652 11.60 -12.12 9.88
C GLY A 652 12.67 -12.87 9.07
N ARG A 653 13.38 -12.18 8.17
CA ARG A 653 14.33 -12.79 7.22
C ARG A 653 15.74 -12.96 7.79
N VAL A 654 16.04 -12.34 8.93
CA VAL A 654 17.33 -12.41 9.61
C VAL A 654 17.15 -13.14 10.94
N ASP A 655 17.93 -14.21 11.18
CA ASP A 655 17.91 -14.91 12.48
C ASP A 655 18.74 -14.13 13.51
N GLY A 656 18.06 -13.55 14.50
CA GLY A 656 18.69 -12.84 15.62
C GLY A 656 19.68 -13.68 16.44
N ASN A 657 19.62 -15.01 16.35
CA ASN A 657 20.56 -15.92 17.01
C ASN A 657 21.90 -16.06 16.27
N THR A 658 22.06 -15.49 15.07
CA THR A 658 23.30 -15.54 14.29
C THR A 658 24.48 -14.92 15.06
N ASP A 659 25.65 -15.54 14.99
CA ASP A 659 26.92 -14.98 15.48
C ASP A 659 27.69 -14.37 14.30
N PHE A 660 28.02 -13.08 14.38
CA PHE A 660 28.76 -12.38 13.33
C PHE A 660 30.23 -12.23 13.76
N PHE A 661 31.12 -13.04 13.17
CA PHE A 661 32.54 -13.06 13.52
C PHE A 661 33.34 -12.08 12.65
N THR A 662 34.28 -11.36 13.26
CA THR A 662 35.17 -10.44 12.54
C THR A 662 36.29 -11.19 11.82
N THR A 663 36.55 -10.81 10.58
CA THR A 663 37.79 -11.12 9.86
C THR A 663 38.71 -9.89 9.91
N ALA A 664 40.00 -10.11 10.19
CA ALA A 664 40.99 -9.04 10.19
C ALA A 664 41.33 -8.59 8.76
N GLY A 665 41.52 -7.28 8.57
CA GLY A 665 41.90 -6.68 7.29
C GLY A 665 41.13 -5.40 7.02
N ASP A 666 41.76 -4.46 6.31
CA ASP A 666 41.18 -3.14 6.04
C ASP A 666 39.95 -3.22 5.13
N TRP A 667 38.83 -2.68 5.61
CA TRP A 667 37.61 -2.47 4.82
C TRP A 667 36.93 -1.18 5.28
N ASP A 668 36.55 -0.29 4.35
CA ASP A 668 35.92 1.00 4.66
C ASP A 668 36.65 1.83 5.75
N THR A 669 37.98 1.85 5.71
CA THR A 669 38.87 2.49 6.71
C THR A 669 38.78 1.92 8.14
N ARG A 670 38.27 0.68 8.29
CA ARG A 670 38.22 -0.05 9.56
C ARG A 670 39.15 -1.28 9.51
N PRO A 671 39.83 -1.65 10.61
CA PRO A 671 40.85 -2.69 10.64
C PRO A 671 40.31 -4.14 10.62
N ASN A 672 38.99 -4.30 10.79
CA ASN A 672 38.28 -5.57 10.74
C ASN A 672 37.01 -5.42 9.90
N TRP A 673 36.42 -6.54 9.47
CA TRP A 673 35.09 -6.55 8.85
C TRP A 673 34.27 -7.78 9.24
N ILE A 674 32.95 -7.64 9.17
CA ILE A 674 31.96 -8.73 9.26
C ILE A 674 31.24 -8.87 7.91
N GLN A 675 30.56 -9.99 7.69
CA GLN A 675 29.59 -10.17 6.60
C GLN A 675 28.18 -10.31 7.16
N VAL A 676 27.22 -9.64 6.53
CA VAL A 676 25.82 -9.60 6.96
C VAL A 676 24.87 -9.84 5.78
N TYR A 677 23.73 -10.47 6.07
CA TYR A 677 22.58 -10.49 5.16
C TYR A 677 21.71 -9.25 5.42
N ILE A 678 21.37 -8.56 4.34
CA ILE A 678 20.58 -7.33 4.30
C ILE A 678 19.47 -7.51 3.22
N PRO A 679 18.16 -7.46 3.52
CA PRO A 679 17.09 -7.95 2.62
C PRO A 679 16.37 -6.91 1.72
N ASN A 680 15.37 -7.41 0.96
CA ASN A 680 14.53 -6.85 -0.15
C ASN A 680 15.15 -7.14 -1.56
N GLN A 681 14.53 -7.86 -2.51
CA GLN A 681 15.31 -8.73 -3.45
C GLN A 681 15.58 -8.32 -4.92
N VAL A 682 14.57 -8.00 -5.75
CA VAL A 682 14.55 -8.41 -7.19
C VAL A 682 15.24 -7.50 -8.23
N LYS A 683 15.44 -6.20 -7.99
CA LYS A 683 15.72 -5.22 -9.08
C LYS A 683 17.14 -5.25 -9.68
N ARG A 684 18.03 -6.13 -9.22
CA ARG A 684 19.41 -6.25 -9.76
C ARG A 684 19.45 -6.62 -11.23
N HIS A 685 18.52 -7.46 -11.64
CA HIS A 685 18.50 -8.05 -12.98
C HIS A 685 17.58 -7.20 -13.86
N SER A 686 18.03 -5.97 -14.14
CA SER A 686 17.25 -4.93 -14.82
C SER A 686 17.88 -4.42 -16.13
N VAL A 687 18.91 -5.10 -16.65
CA VAL A 687 19.66 -4.67 -17.84
C VAL A 687 19.69 -5.74 -18.93
N GLU A 688 19.94 -5.33 -20.17
CA GLU A 688 20.05 -6.26 -21.30
C GLU A 688 21.24 -7.22 -21.09
N GLY A 689 20.95 -8.53 -21.09
CA GLY A 689 21.92 -9.59 -20.75
C GLY A 689 21.91 -10.05 -19.28
N ASP A 690 21.25 -9.31 -18.37
CA ASP A 690 20.98 -9.73 -16.98
C ASP A 690 19.62 -9.16 -16.52
N LEU A 691 18.54 -9.85 -16.91
CA LEU A 691 17.16 -9.38 -16.87
C LEU A 691 16.22 -10.43 -16.27
N TRP A 692 15.73 -10.20 -15.04
CA TRP A 692 14.73 -11.05 -14.39
C TRP A 692 13.42 -10.30 -14.19
N ILE A 693 12.31 -11.04 -14.18
CA ILE A 693 10.97 -10.51 -13.87
C ILE A 693 10.25 -11.44 -12.89
N ILE A 694 9.35 -10.93 -12.05
CA ILE A 694 8.42 -11.75 -11.27
C ILE A 694 7.12 -11.91 -12.05
N ILE A 695 6.58 -13.13 -12.07
CA ILE A 695 5.19 -13.39 -12.48
C ILE A 695 4.61 -14.44 -11.52
N ASP A 696 3.59 -14.04 -10.74
CA ASP A 696 2.88 -14.86 -9.75
C ASP A 696 3.82 -15.61 -8.79
N ALA A 697 4.49 -14.84 -7.91
CA ALA A 697 5.51 -15.28 -6.94
C ALA A 697 6.72 -16.05 -7.56
N SER A 698 6.77 -16.22 -8.87
CA SER A 698 7.81 -16.98 -9.58
C SER A 698 8.76 -16.03 -10.29
N VAL A 699 10.07 -16.21 -10.12
CA VAL A 699 11.09 -15.37 -10.75
C VAL A 699 11.58 -16.03 -12.03
N TYR A 700 11.61 -15.29 -13.13
CA TYR A 700 12.03 -15.75 -14.45
C TYR A 700 13.25 -14.96 -14.94
N ASP A 701 14.30 -15.67 -15.37
CA ASP A 701 15.43 -15.10 -16.10
C ASP A 701 15.08 -14.99 -17.59
N MET A 702 14.87 -13.76 -18.03
CA MET A 702 14.44 -13.40 -19.37
C MET A 702 15.61 -12.93 -20.25
N SER A 703 16.84 -12.91 -19.74
CA SER A 703 18.06 -12.43 -20.42
C SER A 703 18.30 -13.10 -21.77
N ARG A 704 17.88 -14.37 -21.91
CA ARG A 704 17.99 -15.16 -23.16
C ARG A 704 16.67 -15.31 -23.91
N PHE A 705 15.58 -14.77 -23.37
CA PHE A 705 14.25 -14.83 -23.98
C PHE A 705 13.85 -13.51 -24.65
N ILE A 706 14.48 -12.40 -24.27
CA ILE A 706 14.20 -11.05 -24.78
C ILE A 706 14.20 -10.96 -26.31
N ASP A 707 15.19 -11.55 -26.99
CA ASP A 707 15.28 -11.63 -28.46
C ASP A 707 14.25 -12.58 -29.10
N MET A 708 13.71 -13.51 -28.31
CA MET A 708 12.72 -14.50 -28.74
C MET A 708 11.28 -13.99 -28.60
N HIS A 709 11.07 -12.84 -27.97
CA HIS A 709 9.74 -12.36 -27.63
C HIS A 709 8.99 -11.80 -28.86
N PRO A 710 7.78 -12.30 -29.19
CA PRO A 710 7.07 -11.90 -30.41
C PRO A 710 6.69 -10.42 -30.50
N GLY A 711 6.65 -9.71 -29.37
CA GLY A 711 6.45 -8.25 -29.31
C GLY A 711 7.73 -7.42 -29.43
N GLY A 712 8.87 -8.06 -29.70
CA GLY A 712 10.20 -7.45 -29.59
C GLY A 712 10.69 -7.35 -28.15
N ALA A 713 11.92 -6.84 -27.98
CA ALA A 713 12.58 -6.68 -26.69
C ALA A 713 11.95 -5.62 -25.77
N TYR A 714 11.47 -4.51 -26.36
CA TYR A 714 11.01 -3.32 -25.63
C TYR A 714 9.95 -3.61 -24.54
N PRO A 715 8.89 -4.40 -24.76
CA PRO A 715 7.90 -4.70 -23.74
C PRO A 715 8.40 -5.61 -22.60
N ILE A 716 9.59 -6.20 -22.71
CA ILE A 716 10.24 -6.94 -21.61
C ILE A 716 11.22 -6.04 -20.85
N LEU A 717 11.97 -5.19 -21.56
CA LEU A 717 12.86 -4.18 -20.96
C LEU A 717 12.11 -3.25 -20.00
N GLU A 718 10.86 -2.91 -20.32
CA GLU A 718 10.00 -2.09 -19.44
C GLU A 718 9.77 -2.71 -18.05
N PHE A 719 9.81 -4.04 -17.93
CA PHE A 719 9.60 -4.77 -16.67
C PHE A 719 10.88 -5.40 -16.09
N ALA A 720 12.05 -5.08 -16.67
CA ALA A 720 13.35 -5.55 -16.20
C ALA A 720 13.57 -5.24 -14.71
N GLY A 721 13.76 -6.27 -13.88
CA GLY A 721 13.92 -6.18 -12.43
C GLY A 721 12.64 -5.83 -11.66
N LYS A 722 11.46 -5.97 -12.26
CA LYS A 722 10.17 -5.62 -11.66
C LYS A 722 9.26 -6.84 -11.50
N ASP A 723 8.21 -6.67 -10.70
CA ASP A 723 7.04 -7.54 -10.78
C ASP A 723 6.25 -7.18 -12.05
N ALA A 724 6.12 -8.16 -12.95
CA ALA A 724 5.39 -8.05 -14.20
C ALA A 724 4.03 -8.75 -14.11
N THR A 725 3.58 -9.22 -12.94
CA THR A 725 2.37 -10.05 -12.77
C THR A 725 1.13 -9.38 -13.37
N GLU A 726 0.82 -8.14 -13.00
CA GLU A 726 -0.37 -7.45 -13.53
C GLU A 726 -0.30 -7.22 -15.05
N ASP A 727 0.85 -6.84 -15.60
CA ASP A 727 1.02 -6.54 -17.03
C ASP A 727 1.16 -7.78 -17.91
N PHE A 728 1.81 -8.82 -17.37
CA PHE A 728 1.83 -10.15 -17.96
C PHE A 728 0.41 -10.68 -18.08
N TYR A 729 -0.36 -10.71 -16.99
CA TYR A 729 -1.78 -11.03 -17.06
C TYR A 729 -2.60 -9.90 -17.74
N GLY A 730 -2.06 -8.73 -18.03
CA GLY A 730 -2.71 -7.73 -18.89
C GLY A 730 -2.76 -8.14 -20.37
N LEU A 731 -1.80 -8.96 -20.82
CA LEU A 731 -1.51 -9.21 -22.24
C LEU A 731 -1.35 -10.69 -22.64
N HIS A 732 -1.06 -11.56 -21.67
CA HIS A 732 -0.71 -12.98 -21.82
C HIS A 732 -1.62 -13.87 -20.95
N ARG A 733 -1.40 -15.19 -20.98
CA ARG A 733 -2.11 -16.14 -20.12
C ARG A 733 -1.12 -17.01 -19.36
N GLN A 734 -1.59 -17.64 -18.29
CA GLN A 734 -0.81 -18.58 -17.47
C GLN A 734 -0.15 -19.71 -18.26
N GLU A 735 -0.74 -20.21 -19.36
CA GLU A 735 -0.15 -21.30 -20.15
C GLU A 735 1.16 -20.88 -20.85
N VAL A 736 1.39 -19.58 -21.04
CA VAL A 736 2.67 -19.04 -21.54
C VAL A 736 3.80 -19.31 -20.54
N LEU A 737 3.52 -19.27 -19.22
CA LEU A 737 4.50 -19.60 -18.19
C LEU A 737 4.87 -21.08 -18.19
N VAL A 738 3.90 -21.97 -18.47
CA VAL A 738 4.15 -23.41 -18.60
C VAL A 738 5.06 -23.68 -19.80
N LYS A 739 4.77 -23.10 -20.97
CA LYS A 739 5.59 -23.23 -22.18
C LYS A 739 7.02 -22.72 -21.99
N TYR A 740 7.20 -21.70 -21.16
CA TYR A 740 8.48 -21.05 -20.90
C TYR A 740 9.06 -21.33 -19.50
N ALA A 741 8.58 -22.39 -18.83
CA ALA A 741 8.97 -22.75 -17.47
C ALA A 741 10.48 -22.97 -17.28
N ARG A 742 11.22 -23.30 -18.35
CA ARG A 742 12.69 -23.40 -18.35
C ARG A 742 13.43 -22.10 -17.99
N PHE A 743 12.76 -20.96 -18.09
CA PHE A 743 13.28 -19.65 -17.70
C PHE A 743 12.96 -19.31 -16.24
N LYS A 744 12.09 -20.07 -15.56
CA LYS A 744 11.85 -19.93 -14.12
C LYS A 744 13.11 -20.37 -13.37
N ILE A 745 13.66 -19.45 -12.59
CA ILE A 745 14.87 -19.66 -11.79
C ILE A 745 14.56 -19.84 -10.29
N GLY A 746 13.35 -19.49 -9.85
CA GLY A 746 12.94 -19.69 -8.46
C GLY A 746 11.52 -19.23 -8.17
N THR A 747 11.19 -19.22 -6.88
CA THR A 747 9.99 -18.59 -6.31
C THR A 747 10.41 -17.72 -5.14
N ILE A 748 9.70 -16.61 -4.93
CA ILE A 748 9.94 -15.72 -3.79
C ILE A 748 9.63 -16.49 -2.50
N ALA A 749 10.55 -16.40 -1.52
CA ALA A 749 10.41 -17.13 -0.27
C ALA A 749 9.20 -16.63 0.53
N ASN A 750 8.37 -17.56 1.02
CA ASN A 750 7.13 -17.33 1.75
C ASN A 750 5.94 -16.76 0.95
N GLU A 751 6.11 -16.43 -0.34
CA GLU A 751 4.98 -16.20 -1.23
C GLU A 751 4.45 -17.53 -1.77
N GLN A 752 3.12 -17.61 -1.93
CA GLN A 752 2.47 -18.69 -2.67
C GLN A 752 1.99 -18.13 -4.00
N PRO A 753 2.22 -18.81 -5.14
CA PRO A 753 1.57 -18.48 -6.39
C PRO A 753 0.05 -18.40 -6.18
N GLN A 754 -0.57 -17.28 -6.55
CA GLN A 754 -2.00 -17.08 -6.38
C GLN A 754 -2.81 -17.80 -7.47
N ILE A 755 -2.14 -18.31 -8.51
CA ILE A 755 -2.76 -18.95 -9.68
C ILE A 755 -2.32 -20.42 -9.74
N ASP A 756 -3.25 -21.32 -9.43
CA ASP A 756 -3.08 -22.76 -9.61
C ASP A 756 -2.68 -23.08 -11.07
N PHE A 757 -1.50 -23.67 -11.27
CA PHE A 757 -1.09 -24.18 -12.58
C PHE A 757 -1.93 -25.39 -12.98
N TYR A 758 -2.73 -25.23 -14.04
CA TYR A 758 -3.51 -26.32 -14.65
C TYR A 758 -2.64 -27.55 -14.96
N GLN A 759 -2.92 -28.67 -14.30
CA GLN A 759 -2.30 -29.96 -14.57
C GLN A 759 -3.13 -30.78 -15.58
N PRO A 760 -2.51 -31.62 -16.43
CA PRO A 760 -3.24 -32.54 -17.30
C PRO A 760 -4.18 -33.46 -16.51
N GLY A 761 -5.47 -33.41 -16.82
CA GLY A 761 -6.54 -34.08 -16.08
C GLY A 761 -7.38 -33.16 -15.18
N ASP A 762 -6.98 -31.90 -14.97
CA ASP A 762 -7.72 -30.98 -14.08
C ASP A 762 -9.11 -30.59 -14.62
N ILE A 763 -10.04 -30.44 -13.68
CA ILE A 763 -11.39 -29.89 -13.90
C ILE A 763 -11.33 -28.37 -13.71
N SER A 764 -11.86 -27.60 -14.66
CA SER A 764 -11.78 -26.14 -14.57
C SER A 764 -12.64 -25.60 -13.43
N LYS A 765 -12.03 -24.82 -12.52
CA LYS A 765 -12.73 -24.14 -11.42
C LYS A 765 -13.48 -22.88 -11.87
N VAL A 766 -13.34 -22.46 -13.13
CA VAL A 766 -14.01 -21.25 -13.65
C VAL A 766 -15.52 -21.49 -13.74
N PRO A 767 -16.38 -20.56 -13.27
CA PRO A 767 -17.83 -20.71 -13.34
C PRO A 767 -18.30 -21.07 -14.76
N TYR A 768 -19.11 -22.12 -14.85
CA TYR A 768 -19.68 -22.68 -16.10
C TYR A 768 -18.68 -23.23 -17.12
N ALA A 769 -17.38 -23.27 -16.84
CA ALA A 769 -16.38 -23.91 -17.72
C ALA A 769 -16.52 -25.44 -17.82
N GLU A 770 -17.20 -26.04 -16.85
CA GLU A 770 -17.69 -27.41 -16.87
C GLU A 770 -19.22 -27.40 -16.73
N SER A 771 -19.93 -28.49 -17.08
CA SER A 771 -21.36 -28.56 -16.77
C SER A 771 -21.58 -28.63 -15.26
N SER A 772 -22.76 -28.17 -14.80
CA SER A 772 -23.07 -28.01 -13.38
C SER A 772 -22.75 -29.24 -12.51
N ALA A 773 -22.92 -30.46 -13.01
CA ALA A 773 -22.61 -31.69 -12.28
C ALA A 773 -21.12 -31.81 -11.86
N TRP A 774 -20.21 -31.40 -12.73
CA TRP A 774 -18.76 -31.43 -12.48
C TRP A 774 -18.29 -30.31 -11.55
N MET A 775 -19.13 -29.27 -11.38
CA MET A 775 -18.96 -28.19 -10.40
C MET A 775 -19.56 -28.52 -9.03
N GLY A 776 -19.88 -29.79 -8.76
CA GLY A 776 -20.38 -30.28 -7.47
C GLY A 776 -21.91 -30.24 -7.29
N PHE A 777 -22.67 -29.88 -8.33
CA PHE A 777 -24.13 -29.97 -8.29
C PHE A 777 -24.55 -31.45 -8.42
N LYS A 778 -25.66 -31.82 -7.79
CA LYS A 778 -26.21 -33.18 -7.90
C LYS A 778 -26.87 -33.38 -9.26
N SER A 779 -26.39 -34.34 -10.04
CA SER A 779 -27.06 -34.81 -11.27
C SER A 779 -27.94 -36.02 -10.96
N PRO A 780 -29.14 -36.13 -11.56
CA PRO A 780 -29.93 -37.37 -11.55
C PRO A 780 -29.43 -38.41 -12.57
N TYR A 781 -28.51 -38.03 -13.46
CA TYR A 781 -28.05 -38.84 -14.58
C TYR A 781 -26.64 -39.40 -14.38
N LEU A 782 -25.73 -38.58 -13.86
CA LEU A 782 -24.32 -38.91 -13.72
C LEU A 782 -24.01 -39.58 -12.37
N ASN A 783 -23.19 -40.62 -12.40
CA ASN A 783 -22.75 -41.39 -11.24
C ASN A 783 -21.20 -41.49 -11.19
N GLU A 784 -20.64 -42.05 -10.11
CA GLU A 784 -19.18 -42.11 -9.85
C GLU A 784 -18.33 -42.67 -11.02
N SER A 785 -18.87 -43.60 -11.82
CA SER A 785 -18.19 -44.12 -13.02
C SER A 785 -17.83 -42.99 -13.99
N HIS A 786 -18.80 -42.13 -14.28
CA HIS A 786 -18.66 -40.99 -15.19
C HIS A 786 -17.61 -39.99 -14.70
N PHE A 787 -17.52 -39.74 -13.38
CA PHE A 787 -16.50 -38.86 -12.79
C PHE A 787 -15.08 -39.44 -12.92
N LYS A 788 -14.89 -40.73 -12.61
CA LYS A 788 -13.60 -41.40 -12.80
C LYS A 788 -13.20 -41.47 -14.26
N PHE A 789 -14.15 -41.78 -15.14
CA PHE A 789 -13.96 -41.88 -16.58
C PHE A 789 -13.57 -40.53 -17.20
N ARG A 790 -14.27 -39.44 -16.88
CA ARG A 790 -13.95 -38.07 -17.33
C ARG A 790 -12.52 -37.67 -17.00
N LEU A 791 -12.07 -37.88 -15.76
CA LEU A 791 -10.68 -37.56 -15.36
C LEU A 791 -9.65 -38.38 -16.16
N ALA A 792 -9.92 -39.66 -16.40
CA ALA A 792 -9.02 -40.52 -17.16
C ALA A 792 -8.95 -40.14 -18.65
N VAL A 793 -10.10 -39.89 -19.29
CA VAL A 793 -10.16 -39.44 -20.70
C VAL A 793 -9.54 -38.06 -20.86
N ARG A 794 -9.81 -37.12 -19.95
CA ARG A 794 -9.22 -35.77 -19.98
C ARG A 794 -7.70 -35.82 -19.96
N LYS A 795 -7.10 -36.60 -19.06
CA LYS A 795 -5.64 -36.78 -18.98
C LYS A 795 -5.04 -37.28 -20.29
N ILE A 796 -5.74 -38.18 -21.01
CA ILE A 796 -5.31 -38.65 -22.33
C ILE A 796 -5.44 -37.53 -23.37
N CYS A 797 -6.60 -36.87 -23.44
CA CYS A 797 -6.85 -35.78 -24.40
C CYS A 797 -5.91 -34.59 -24.21
N ASP A 798 -5.60 -34.19 -22.97
CA ASP A 798 -4.63 -33.13 -22.66
C ASP A 798 -3.23 -33.48 -23.16
N SER A 799 -2.79 -34.74 -22.99
CA SER A 799 -1.49 -35.21 -23.48
C SER A 799 -1.35 -35.18 -25.01
N LEU A 800 -2.46 -35.10 -25.73
CA LEU A 800 -2.53 -35.03 -27.20
C LEU A 800 -2.85 -33.62 -27.72
N ALA A 801 -3.17 -32.67 -26.84
CA ALA A 801 -3.73 -31.38 -27.22
C ALA A 801 -2.74 -30.44 -27.93
N GLU A 802 -1.45 -30.51 -27.63
CA GLU A 802 -0.43 -29.71 -28.31
C GLU A 802 -0.17 -30.23 -29.73
N GLU A 803 0.08 -31.55 -29.88
CA GLU A 803 0.27 -32.21 -31.18
C GLU A 803 -0.93 -31.98 -32.13
N ALA A 804 -2.17 -32.09 -31.61
CA ALA A 804 -3.38 -31.78 -32.37
C ALA A 804 -3.47 -30.30 -32.82
N ARG A 805 -3.01 -29.36 -31.99
CA ARG A 805 -3.02 -27.92 -32.28
C ARG A 805 -1.99 -27.53 -33.32
N GLU A 806 -0.81 -28.14 -33.30
CA GLU A 806 0.24 -27.93 -34.31
C GLU A 806 -0.21 -28.43 -35.69
N PHE A 807 -0.85 -29.60 -35.75
CA PHE A 807 -1.36 -30.15 -37.01
C PHE A 807 -2.55 -29.36 -37.59
N GLU A 808 -3.43 -28.82 -36.73
CA GLU A 808 -4.49 -27.88 -37.14
C GLU A 808 -3.89 -26.60 -37.75
N ASP A 809 -2.90 -25.99 -37.09
CA ASP A 809 -2.28 -24.73 -37.54
C ASP A 809 -1.49 -24.92 -38.85
N ALA A 810 -0.81 -26.05 -39.00
CA ALA A 810 -0.12 -26.43 -40.23
C ALA A 810 -1.09 -26.87 -41.36
N GLY A 811 -2.36 -27.17 -41.04
CA GLY A 811 -3.35 -27.66 -41.98
C GLY A 811 -3.03 -29.04 -42.57
N VAL A 812 -2.36 -29.90 -41.80
CA VAL A 812 -1.88 -31.23 -42.24
C VAL A 812 -2.81 -32.35 -41.78
N LYS A 813 -2.64 -33.56 -42.36
CA LYS A 813 -3.35 -34.76 -41.91
C LYS A 813 -2.93 -35.16 -40.48
N PRO A 814 -3.82 -35.79 -39.68
CA PRO A 814 -3.41 -36.52 -38.49
C PRO A 814 -2.33 -37.55 -38.83
N THR A 815 -1.24 -37.60 -38.06
CA THR A 815 -0.18 -38.59 -38.27
C THR A 815 -0.68 -40.00 -37.98
N ASP A 816 -0.05 -41.01 -38.57
CA ASP A 816 -0.41 -42.41 -38.33
C ASP A 816 -0.05 -42.82 -36.88
N GLU A 817 0.94 -42.16 -36.27
CA GLU A 817 1.25 -42.28 -34.83
C GLU A 817 0.16 -41.69 -33.93
N PHE A 818 -0.34 -40.48 -34.23
CA PHE A 818 -1.43 -39.87 -33.48
C PHE A 818 -2.70 -40.72 -33.53
N MET A 819 -3.06 -41.24 -34.71
CA MET A 819 -4.18 -42.18 -34.85
C MET A 819 -3.97 -43.46 -34.02
N LYS A 820 -2.74 -43.99 -33.98
CA LYS A 820 -2.41 -45.13 -33.12
C LYS A 820 -2.57 -44.80 -31.64
N LYS A 821 -2.12 -43.62 -31.16
CA LYS A 821 -2.33 -43.17 -29.76
C LYS A 821 -3.81 -43.15 -29.38
N LEU A 822 -4.69 -42.71 -30.29
CA LEU A 822 -6.15 -42.76 -30.08
C LEU A 822 -6.69 -44.20 -30.02
N GLY A 823 -6.21 -45.10 -30.89
CA GLY A 823 -6.61 -46.51 -30.90
C GLY A 823 -6.12 -47.31 -29.69
N ASP A 824 -4.87 -47.11 -29.28
CA ASP A 824 -4.24 -47.73 -28.09
C ASP A 824 -4.98 -47.36 -26.80
N ASN A 825 -5.56 -46.16 -26.73
CA ASN A 825 -6.40 -45.69 -25.61
C ASN A 825 -7.91 -45.97 -25.80
N HIS A 826 -8.27 -46.74 -26.83
CA HIS A 826 -9.65 -47.10 -27.22
C HIS A 826 -10.58 -45.91 -27.56
N LEU A 827 -10.05 -44.69 -27.68
CA LEU A 827 -10.84 -43.48 -27.99
C LEU A 827 -11.58 -43.63 -29.32
N LEU A 828 -10.94 -44.21 -30.35
CA LEU A 828 -11.58 -44.42 -31.65
C LEU A 828 -12.79 -45.37 -31.58
N ALA A 829 -12.75 -46.39 -30.73
CA ALA A 829 -13.87 -47.31 -30.54
C ALA A 829 -15.03 -46.62 -29.77
N MET A 830 -14.71 -45.82 -28.74
CA MET A 830 -15.71 -45.14 -27.92
C MET A 830 -16.44 -44.00 -28.66
N ASN A 831 -15.83 -43.42 -29.71
CA ASN A 831 -16.47 -42.44 -30.61
C ASN A 831 -17.55 -43.04 -31.55
N ILE A 832 -17.79 -44.35 -31.46
CA ILE A 832 -18.87 -45.05 -32.21
C ILE A 832 -20.12 -45.21 -31.33
N GLY A 833 -20.00 -44.99 -30.02
CA GLY A 833 -21.07 -45.15 -29.03
C GLY A 833 -21.06 -46.50 -28.30
N PRO A 834 -22.02 -46.73 -27.39
CA PRO A 834 -22.15 -47.99 -26.65
C PRO A 834 -22.53 -49.14 -27.57
N GLY A 835 -21.82 -50.27 -27.47
CA GLY A 835 -22.13 -51.46 -28.26
C GLY A 835 -21.11 -52.60 -28.20
N PRO A 836 -21.33 -53.69 -28.95
CA PRO A 836 -20.57 -54.94 -28.83
C PRO A 836 -19.06 -54.85 -29.13
N MET A 837 -18.60 -53.79 -29.80
CA MET A 837 -17.19 -53.52 -30.08
C MET A 837 -16.39 -53.11 -28.84
N LEU A 838 -17.05 -52.69 -27.76
CA LEU A 838 -16.41 -52.37 -26.48
C LEU A 838 -16.34 -53.59 -25.55
N ASN A 839 -17.15 -54.63 -25.77
CA ASN A 839 -17.22 -55.80 -24.90
C ASN A 839 -15.84 -56.49 -24.75
N GLY A 840 -15.48 -56.82 -23.52
CA GLY A 840 -14.17 -57.38 -23.16
C GLY A 840 -13.02 -56.38 -23.13
N LEU A 841 -13.22 -55.11 -23.52
CA LEU A 841 -12.21 -54.05 -23.35
C LEU A 841 -12.24 -53.47 -21.93
N ILE A 842 -11.06 -53.08 -21.45
CA ILE A 842 -10.91 -52.24 -20.26
C ILE A 842 -10.61 -50.82 -20.74
N LEU A 843 -11.59 -49.95 -20.62
CA LEU A 843 -11.57 -48.55 -21.04
C LEU A 843 -10.87 -47.68 -19.97
N PRO A 844 -10.58 -46.40 -20.26
CA PRO A 844 -10.01 -45.47 -19.30
C PRO A 844 -10.73 -45.47 -17.94
N SER A 845 -9.98 -45.24 -16.86
CA SER A 845 -10.39 -45.42 -15.45
C SER A 845 -10.60 -46.87 -14.97
N GLY A 846 -10.46 -47.86 -15.85
CA GLY A 846 -10.74 -49.27 -15.54
C GLY A 846 -12.20 -49.68 -15.77
N LEU A 847 -12.96 -48.82 -16.46
CA LEU A 847 -14.34 -49.09 -16.87
C LEU A 847 -14.39 -50.29 -17.82
N LYS A 848 -15.31 -51.23 -17.61
CA LYS A 848 -15.54 -52.32 -18.57
C LYS A 848 -16.35 -51.79 -19.74
N GLY A 849 -16.06 -52.25 -20.95
CA GLY A 849 -16.79 -51.78 -22.14
C GLY A 849 -18.28 -52.13 -22.15
N GLU A 850 -18.71 -53.16 -21.40
CA GLU A 850 -20.12 -53.47 -21.19
C GLU A 850 -20.87 -52.43 -20.33
N ASP A 851 -20.14 -51.68 -19.49
CA ASP A 851 -20.68 -50.66 -18.59
C ASP A 851 -20.63 -49.23 -19.21
N PHE A 852 -20.17 -49.11 -20.46
CA PHE A 852 -20.10 -47.84 -21.20
C PHE A 852 -21.48 -47.47 -21.79
N ASP A 853 -21.86 -46.19 -21.66
CA ASP A 853 -23.19 -45.70 -22.03
C ASP A 853 -23.14 -44.34 -22.78
N TYR A 854 -24.29 -43.76 -23.13
CA TYR A 854 -24.35 -42.49 -23.87
C TYR A 854 -23.85 -41.27 -23.07
N PHE A 855 -23.73 -41.33 -21.75
CA PHE A 855 -23.08 -40.28 -20.95
C PHE A 855 -21.56 -40.42 -20.95
N HIS A 856 -21.03 -41.65 -20.95
CA HIS A 856 -19.61 -41.89 -21.20
C HIS A 856 -19.22 -41.45 -22.62
N GLU A 857 -20.08 -41.65 -23.62
CA GLU A 857 -19.88 -41.11 -24.99
C GLU A 857 -19.86 -39.58 -25.03
N ILE A 858 -20.82 -38.89 -24.38
CA ILE A 858 -20.80 -37.43 -24.23
C ILE A 858 -19.44 -36.97 -23.69
N ILE A 859 -18.92 -37.63 -22.65
CA ILE A 859 -17.63 -37.28 -22.07
C ILE A 859 -16.51 -37.36 -23.12
N VAL A 860 -16.43 -38.42 -23.94
CA VAL A 860 -15.39 -38.55 -24.98
C VAL A 860 -15.44 -37.40 -25.99
N HIS A 861 -16.63 -37.00 -26.44
CA HIS A 861 -16.78 -35.91 -27.40
C HIS A 861 -16.57 -34.52 -26.78
N GLU A 862 -16.97 -34.33 -25.51
CA GLU A 862 -16.64 -33.12 -24.76
C GLU A 862 -15.11 -33.01 -24.52
N GLU A 863 -14.41 -34.11 -24.23
CA GLU A 863 -12.94 -34.07 -24.02
C GLU A 863 -12.14 -33.84 -25.32
N THR A 864 -12.49 -34.48 -26.44
CA THR A 864 -11.83 -34.23 -27.74
C THR A 864 -12.02 -32.79 -28.22
N ALA A 865 -13.19 -32.19 -27.98
CA ALA A 865 -13.43 -30.78 -28.27
C ALA A 865 -12.48 -29.82 -27.53
N ARG A 866 -11.85 -30.22 -26.40
CA ARG A 866 -10.85 -29.40 -25.66
C ARG A 866 -9.53 -29.21 -26.37
N TRP A 867 -9.26 -29.97 -27.44
CA TRP A 867 -8.19 -29.64 -28.38
C TRP A 867 -8.38 -28.26 -29.01
N LYS A 868 -9.61 -27.74 -29.07
CA LYS A 868 -9.98 -26.42 -29.64
C LYS A 868 -9.62 -26.31 -31.14
N CYS A 869 -9.63 -27.46 -31.84
CA CYS A 869 -9.18 -27.63 -33.22
C CYS A 869 -10.22 -28.37 -34.05
N ARG A 870 -11.33 -27.70 -34.36
CA ARG A 870 -12.54 -28.36 -34.89
C ARG A 870 -12.32 -29.13 -36.20
N GLY A 871 -11.44 -28.63 -37.08
CA GLY A 871 -11.13 -29.33 -38.34
C GLY A 871 -10.31 -30.59 -38.13
N PHE A 872 -9.26 -30.50 -37.30
CA PHE A 872 -8.40 -31.63 -36.98
C PHE A 872 -9.12 -32.73 -36.19
N ASP A 873 -10.01 -32.34 -35.27
CA ASP A 873 -10.90 -33.23 -34.51
C ASP A 873 -11.75 -34.08 -35.48
N ASP A 874 -12.56 -33.43 -36.33
CA ASP A 874 -13.37 -34.14 -37.32
C ASP A 874 -12.51 -34.91 -38.36
N GLY A 875 -11.32 -34.41 -38.70
CA GLY A 875 -10.35 -35.10 -39.55
C GLY A 875 -9.75 -36.38 -38.92
N SER A 876 -9.83 -36.52 -37.60
CA SER A 876 -9.34 -37.66 -36.82
C SER A 876 -10.45 -38.64 -36.45
N ILE A 877 -11.57 -38.15 -35.88
CA ILE A 877 -12.61 -38.99 -35.27
C ILE A 877 -13.92 -39.07 -36.06
N ALA A 878 -14.24 -38.14 -36.97
CA ALA A 878 -15.59 -38.12 -37.56
C ALA A 878 -15.91 -39.41 -38.31
N GLY A 879 -14.92 -40.08 -38.92
CA GLY A 879 -15.09 -41.39 -39.56
C GLY A 879 -15.65 -42.48 -38.63
N MET A 880 -15.35 -42.41 -37.33
CA MET A 880 -15.89 -43.33 -36.31
C MET A 880 -17.36 -43.05 -36.04
N VAL A 881 -17.77 -41.78 -36.06
CA VAL A 881 -19.15 -41.35 -35.85
C VAL A 881 -19.99 -41.59 -37.10
N ILE A 882 -19.54 -41.15 -38.28
CA ILE A 882 -20.39 -41.08 -39.48
C ILE A 882 -20.30 -42.32 -40.38
N SER A 883 -19.20 -43.07 -40.34
CA SER A 883 -18.93 -44.12 -41.35
C SER A 883 -18.74 -45.51 -40.79
N ALA A 884 -18.02 -45.69 -39.67
CA ALA A 884 -17.86 -47.00 -39.03
C ALA A 884 -19.19 -47.69 -38.68
N PRO A 885 -20.26 -46.99 -38.19
CA PRO A 885 -21.54 -47.62 -37.89
C PRO A 885 -22.21 -48.21 -39.13
N THR A 886 -21.99 -47.64 -40.32
CA THR A 886 -22.54 -48.20 -41.57
C THR A 886 -21.95 -49.59 -41.89
N VAL A 887 -20.70 -49.84 -41.49
CA VAL A 887 -20.05 -51.15 -41.64
C VAL A 887 -20.43 -52.09 -40.51
N MET A 888 -20.50 -51.59 -39.26
CA MET A 888 -20.86 -52.41 -38.10
C MET A 888 -22.32 -52.87 -38.10
N ASN A 889 -23.26 -52.00 -38.48
CA ASN A 889 -24.68 -52.29 -38.42
C ASN A 889 -25.20 -52.98 -39.69
N PHE A 890 -24.50 -52.85 -40.82
CA PHE A 890 -24.99 -53.33 -42.13
C PHE A 890 -23.98 -54.10 -42.99
N GLY A 891 -22.69 -54.13 -42.64
CA GLY A 891 -21.71 -54.96 -43.32
C GLY A 891 -21.87 -56.45 -42.98
N SER A 892 -21.42 -57.34 -43.86
CA SER A 892 -21.36 -58.78 -43.57
C SER A 892 -20.37 -59.08 -42.42
N PRO A 893 -20.52 -60.18 -41.67
CA PRO A 893 -19.58 -60.53 -40.59
C PRO A 893 -18.12 -60.58 -41.05
N GLN A 894 -17.88 -61.05 -42.28
CA GLN A 894 -16.57 -61.08 -42.92
C GLN A 894 -16.01 -59.66 -43.16
N LEU A 895 -16.85 -58.73 -43.63
CA LEU A 895 -16.47 -57.34 -43.85
C LEU A 895 -16.21 -56.61 -42.52
N GLN A 896 -17.04 -56.86 -41.51
CA GLN A 896 -16.83 -56.33 -40.16
C GLN A 896 -15.49 -56.80 -39.59
N GLN A 897 -15.19 -58.10 -39.66
CA GLN A 897 -13.95 -58.69 -39.16
C GLN A 897 -12.70 -58.19 -39.94
N LYS A 898 -12.81 -57.94 -41.25
CA LYS A 898 -11.72 -57.37 -42.05
C LYS A 898 -11.43 -55.91 -41.70
N ILE A 899 -12.48 -55.09 -41.53
CA ILE A 899 -12.34 -53.62 -41.56
C ILE A 899 -12.26 -53.00 -40.17
N ILE A 900 -13.17 -53.39 -39.26
CA ILE A 900 -13.34 -52.69 -37.98
C ILE A 900 -12.07 -52.77 -37.09
N PRO A 901 -11.36 -53.90 -36.95
CA PRO A 901 -10.17 -53.99 -36.09
C PRO A 901 -9.00 -53.09 -36.51
N ASP A 902 -8.85 -52.79 -37.80
CA ASP A 902 -7.82 -51.87 -38.31
C ASP A 902 -8.22 -50.41 -38.14
N VAL A 903 -9.51 -50.12 -38.26
CA VAL A 903 -10.07 -48.77 -38.12
C VAL A 903 -10.03 -48.32 -36.65
N ILE A 904 -10.53 -49.14 -35.71
CA ILE A 904 -10.55 -48.78 -34.27
C ILE A 904 -9.15 -48.75 -33.63
N ALA A 905 -8.17 -49.43 -34.24
CA ALA A 905 -6.77 -49.39 -33.81
C ALA A 905 -5.97 -48.25 -34.46
N GLY A 906 -6.60 -47.38 -35.26
CA GLY A 906 -5.95 -46.24 -35.91
C GLY A 906 -5.01 -46.59 -37.07
N ARG A 907 -4.99 -47.86 -37.51
CA ARG A 907 -4.15 -48.31 -38.65
C ARG A 907 -4.73 -47.91 -40.01
N LYS A 908 -6.05 -47.72 -40.08
CA LYS A 908 -6.80 -47.36 -41.28
C LYS A 908 -7.86 -46.31 -41.00
N ARG A 909 -8.14 -45.44 -41.98
CA ARG A 909 -9.12 -44.35 -41.87
C ARG A 909 -10.35 -44.65 -42.74
N ILE A 910 -11.53 -44.25 -42.30
CA ILE A 910 -12.81 -44.47 -43.01
C ILE A 910 -13.60 -43.15 -43.10
N CYS A 911 -14.33 -42.90 -44.20
CA CYS A 911 -15.19 -41.73 -44.36
C CYS A 911 -16.51 -42.02 -45.09
N LEU A 912 -17.54 -41.22 -44.80
CA LEU A 912 -18.88 -41.33 -45.38
C LEU A 912 -19.02 -40.46 -46.63
N ALA A 913 -19.31 -41.07 -47.78
CA ALA A 913 -19.31 -40.43 -49.09
C ALA A 913 -20.70 -40.45 -49.75
N ILE A 914 -21.59 -39.58 -49.27
CA ILE A 914 -22.98 -39.48 -49.76
C ILE A 914 -23.14 -38.31 -50.73
N THR A 915 -22.84 -37.09 -50.27
CA THR A 915 -23.24 -35.83 -50.90
C THR A 915 -22.56 -35.58 -52.23
N GLU A 916 -23.31 -34.95 -53.15
CA GLU A 916 -22.89 -34.66 -54.52
C GLU A 916 -23.18 -33.20 -54.87
N ALA A 917 -22.43 -32.65 -55.85
CA ALA A 917 -22.42 -31.23 -56.17
C ALA A 917 -23.80 -30.65 -56.56
N PHE A 918 -24.71 -31.48 -57.07
CA PHE A 918 -26.07 -31.10 -57.49
C PHE A 918 -27.18 -31.61 -56.55
N ALA A 919 -26.86 -32.50 -55.60
CA ALA A 919 -27.85 -33.08 -54.69
C ALA A 919 -27.99 -32.26 -53.39
N GLY A 920 -26.86 -31.78 -52.84
CA GLY A 920 -26.86 -31.01 -51.59
C GLY A 920 -27.56 -31.77 -50.46
N SER A 921 -28.60 -31.18 -49.89
CA SER A 921 -29.42 -31.80 -48.82
C SER A 921 -30.43 -32.85 -49.33
N ASP A 922 -30.72 -32.93 -50.64
CA ASP A 922 -31.60 -33.95 -51.22
C ASP A 922 -30.79 -35.22 -51.56
N VAL A 923 -30.33 -35.90 -50.51
CA VAL A 923 -29.49 -37.11 -50.62
C VAL A 923 -30.19 -38.29 -51.33
N ALA A 924 -31.50 -38.21 -51.58
CA ALA A 924 -32.24 -39.21 -52.35
C ALA A 924 -32.03 -39.10 -53.87
N ARG A 925 -31.44 -38.00 -54.38
CA ARG A 925 -31.25 -37.73 -55.82
C ARG A 925 -29.82 -37.83 -56.33
N ILE A 926 -28.96 -38.61 -55.65
CA ILE A 926 -27.59 -38.87 -56.11
C ILE A 926 -27.54 -39.56 -57.49
N LYS A 927 -26.44 -39.40 -58.22
CA LYS A 927 -26.19 -40.02 -59.54
C LYS A 927 -24.88 -40.80 -59.65
N THR A 928 -24.03 -40.87 -58.61
CA THR A 928 -22.92 -41.85 -58.62
C THR A 928 -23.52 -43.24 -58.78
N THR A 929 -23.22 -43.94 -59.86
CA THR A 929 -23.84 -45.22 -60.21
C THR A 929 -22.99 -46.40 -59.73
N ALA A 930 -23.66 -47.54 -59.52
CA ALA A 930 -23.01 -48.84 -59.34
C ALA A 930 -23.73 -49.87 -60.23
N VAL A 931 -23.02 -50.42 -61.22
CA VAL A 931 -23.56 -51.38 -62.19
C VAL A 931 -22.84 -52.71 -62.04
N LYS A 932 -23.58 -53.82 -61.89
CA LYS A 932 -22.94 -55.14 -61.78
C LYS A 932 -22.23 -55.54 -63.07
N THR A 933 -21.08 -56.18 -62.93
CA THR A 933 -20.39 -56.87 -64.02
C THR A 933 -21.24 -58.02 -64.57
N ALA A 934 -20.96 -58.46 -65.80
CA ALA A 934 -21.72 -59.53 -66.45
C ALA A 934 -21.68 -60.89 -65.71
N ASP A 935 -20.64 -61.13 -64.89
CA ASP A 935 -20.54 -62.30 -64.02
C ASP A 935 -21.19 -62.12 -62.64
N GLY A 936 -21.73 -60.93 -62.35
CA GLY A 936 -22.43 -60.59 -61.12
C GLY A 936 -21.55 -60.46 -59.86
N LYS A 937 -20.22 -60.54 -59.99
CA LYS A 937 -19.29 -60.57 -58.82
C LYS A 937 -18.82 -59.20 -58.34
N HIS A 938 -18.85 -58.19 -59.19
CA HIS A 938 -18.42 -56.84 -58.84
C HIS A 938 -19.45 -55.80 -59.27
N TYR A 939 -19.48 -54.67 -58.57
CA TYR A 939 -20.03 -53.40 -59.04
C TYR A 939 -18.92 -52.58 -59.70
N VAL A 940 -19.19 -52.04 -60.88
CA VAL A 940 -18.42 -50.95 -61.48
C VAL A 940 -19.03 -49.63 -60.99
N VAL A 941 -18.26 -48.85 -60.23
CA VAL A 941 -18.71 -47.59 -59.62
C VAL A 941 -18.17 -46.40 -60.40
N ASN A 942 -19.06 -45.47 -60.77
CA ASN A 942 -18.73 -44.27 -61.53
C ASN A 942 -19.47 -43.04 -60.97
N GLY A 943 -18.76 -41.96 -60.68
CA GLY A 943 -19.37 -40.69 -60.25
C GLY A 943 -18.47 -39.80 -59.39
N THR A 944 -19.06 -38.73 -58.83
CA THR A 944 -18.33 -37.72 -58.06
C THR A 944 -19.07 -37.32 -56.80
N LYS A 945 -18.40 -37.43 -55.65
CA LYS A 945 -18.86 -36.94 -54.34
C LYS A 945 -18.19 -35.61 -54.00
N LYS A 946 -18.85 -34.81 -53.17
CA LYS A 946 -18.38 -33.48 -52.73
C LYS A 946 -18.73 -33.26 -51.26
N TRP A 947 -17.85 -32.54 -50.56
CA TRP A 947 -17.97 -32.21 -49.12
C TRP A 947 -17.69 -33.41 -48.20
N ILE A 948 -16.80 -34.31 -48.62
CA ILE A 948 -16.52 -35.56 -47.88
C ILE A 948 -15.43 -35.31 -46.84
N THR A 949 -15.83 -35.06 -45.59
CA THR A 949 -14.92 -34.94 -44.43
C THR A 949 -14.08 -36.21 -44.26
N GLY A 950 -12.79 -36.06 -43.98
CA GLY A 950 -11.81 -37.15 -43.92
C GLY A 950 -11.47 -37.79 -45.28
N GLY A 951 -12.13 -37.42 -46.38
CA GLY A 951 -12.01 -38.09 -47.69
C GLY A 951 -10.60 -38.05 -48.29
N CYS A 952 -9.81 -37.00 -48.05
CA CYS A 952 -8.41 -36.95 -48.46
C CYS A 952 -7.54 -37.98 -47.72
N TRP A 953 -7.92 -38.38 -46.50
CA TRP A 953 -7.13 -39.22 -45.62
C TRP A 953 -7.62 -40.67 -45.55
N ALA A 954 -8.86 -40.94 -45.99
CA ALA A 954 -9.51 -42.25 -45.86
C ALA A 954 -8.86 -43.33 -46.74
N ASP A 955 -8.73 -44.53 -46.17
CA ASP A 955 -8.48 -45.79 -46.87
C ASP A 955 -9.79 -46.45 -47.33
N TYR A 956 -10.88 -46.24 -46.59
CA TYR A 956 -12.19 -46.83 -46.85
C TYR A 956 -13.28 -45.76 -46.98
N PHE A 957 -14.19 -45.95 -47.93
CA PHE A 957 -15.27 -45.03 -48.24
C PHE A 957 -16.61 -45.75 -48.14
N SER A 958 -17.48 -45.37 -47.21
CA SER A 958 -18.88 -45.80 -47.24
C SER A 958 -19.63 -44.91 -48.24
N VAL A 959 -19.82 -45.40 -49.46
CA VAL A 959 -20.34 -44.64 -50.61
C VAL A 959 -21.81 -44.97 -50.86
N ALA A 960 -22.66 -43.93 -50.89
CA ALA A 960 -24.03 -44.07 -51.39
C ALA A 960 -24.01 -44.07 -52.93
N VAL A 961 -24.64 -45.05 -53.55
CA VAL A 961 -24.63 -45.25 -55.01
C VAL A 961 -26.03 -45.55 -55.53
N GLN A 962 -26.31 -45.15 -56.76
CA GLN A 962 -27.54 -45.50 -57.46
C GLN A 962 -27.35 -46.84 -58.19
N THR A 963 -28.09 -47.86 -57.75
CA THR A 963 -28.25 -49.15 -58.43
C THR A 963 -29.55 -49.17 -59.25
N ASP A 964 -29.83 -50.30 -59.92
CA ASP A 964 -30.88 -50.45 -60.93
C ASP A 964 -32.29 -50.00 -60.51
N LYS A 965 -32.66 -50.16 -59.23
CA LYS A 965 -34.02 -49.91 -58.71
C LYS A 965 -34.07 -48.91 -57.54
N GLY A 966 -32.96 -48.27 -57.19
CA GLY A 966 -32.88 -47.41 -56.01
C GLY A 966 -31.46 -47.20 -55.51
N MET A 967 -31.32 -46.50 -54.39
CA MET A 967 -30.02 -46.26 -53.77
C MET A 967 -29.54 -47.49 -52.99
N SER A 968 -28.27 -47.82 -53.14
CA SER A 968 -27.51 -48.80 -52.36
C SER A 968 -26.36 -48.11 -51.62
N MET A 969 -25.70 -48.83 -50.71
CA MET A 969 -24.55 -48.36 -49.96
C MET A 969 -23.41 -49.38 -50.12
N LEU A 970 -22.22 -48.96 -50.53
CA LEU A 970 -21.06 -49.83 -50.74
C LEU A 970 -19.88 -49.36 -49.87
N LEU A 971 -19.08 -50.30 -49.38
CA LEU A 971 -17.77 -49.97 -48.82
C LEU A 971 -16.69 -50.09 -49.91
N ILE A 972 -16.10 -48.97 -50.31
CA ILE A 972 -15.07 -48.91 -51.35
C ILE A 972 -13.70 -48.74 -50.70
N GLU A 973 -12.75 -49.62 -51.01
CA GLU A 973 -11.36 -49.53 -50.58
C GLU A 973 -10.58 -48.65 -51.58
N ARG A 974 -9.70 -47.77 -51.07
CA ARG A 974 -8.89 -46.88 -51.91
C ARG A 974 -8.03 -47.71 -52.86
N SER A 975 -8.25 -47.50 -54.15
CA SER A 975 -7.73 -48.30 -55.25
C SER A 975 -7.57 -47.44 -56.50
N GLU A 976 -7.06 -48.01 -57.59
CA GLU A 976 -7.02 -47.35 -58.89
C GLU A 976 -8.43 -46.90 -59.31
N GLY A 977 -8.55 -45.68 -59.84
CA GLY A 977 -9.84 -45.03 -60.15
C GLY A 977 -10.51 -44.32 -58.96
N VAL A 978 -9.98 -44.39 -57.74
CA VAL A 978 -10.44 -43.60 -56.57
C VAL A 978 -9.56 -42.36 -56.36
N GLU A 979 -9.92 -41.24 -57.00
CA GLU A 979 -9.20 -39.98 -56.85
C GLU A 979 -9.82 -39.08 -55.76
N THR A 980 -8.98 -38.35 -55.02
CA THR A 980 -9.43 -37.41 -53.99
C THR A 980 -8.74 -36.06 -54.10
N LYS A 981 -9.52 -34.98 -54.20
CA LYS A 981 -9.02 -33.60 -54.33
C LYS A 981 -9.50 -32.73 -53.17
N PRO A 982 -8.62 -32.03 -52.44
CA PRO A 982 -8.99 -31.25 -51.26
C PRO A 982 -9.87 -30.03 -51.63
N ILE A 983 -10.82 -29.72 -50.75
CA ILE A 983 -11.68 -28.53 -50.80
C ILE A 983 -11.17 -27.55 -49.75
N LYS A 984 -10.74 -26.36 -50.18
CA LYS A 984 -10.41 -25.27 -49.26
C LYS A 984 -11.70 -24.68 -48.67
N THR A 985 -11.89 -24.84 -47.37
CA THR A 985 -13.05 -24.34 -46.61
C THR A 985 -12.55 -23.57 -45.37
N SER A 986 -13.43 -22.86 -44.67
CA SER A 986 -13.13 -22.29 -43.35
C SER A 986 -12.98 -23.35 -42.24
N TYR A 987 -13.26 -24.63 -42.53
CA TYR A 987 -13.26 -25.75 -41.58
C TYR A 987 -11.86 -26.12 -41.05
N SER A 988 -10.81 -25.61 -41.70
CA SER A 988 -9.42 -26.07 -41.68
C SER A 988 -9.13 -27.21 -42.68
N PRO A 989 -7.97 -27.21 -43.39
CA PRO A 989 -7.59 -28.28 -44.32
C PRO A 989 -7.33 -29.63 -43.64
N SER A 990 -7.01 -29.63 -42.34
CA SER A 990 -6.82 -30.81 -41.49
C SER A 990 -8.02 -31.76 -41.51
N ALA A 991 -9.24 -31.22 -41.66
CA ALA A 991 -10.48 -31.97 -41.81
C ALA A 991 -10.53 -32.88 -43.06
N GLY A 992 -9.58 -32.74 -43.99
CA GLY A 992 -9.46 -33.61 -45.17
C GLY A 992 -10.66 -33.56 -46.11
N THR A 993 -11.44 -32.48 -46.08
CA THR A 993 -12.68 -32.35 -46.86
C THR A 993 -12.39 -32.48 -48.35
N ALA A 994 -12.98 -33.47 -49.00
CA ALA A 994 -12.64 -33.85 -50.37
C ALA A 994 -13.79 -33.72 -51.37
N TYR A 995 -13.42 -33.48 -52.62
CA TYR A 995 -14.06 -34.14 -53.75
C TYR A 995 -13.52 -35.58 -53.84
N VAL A 996 -14.38 -36.55 -54.10
CA VAL A 996 -13.99 -37.94 -54.36
C VAL A 996 -14.55 -38.34 -55.72
N THR A 997 -13.69 -38.74 -56.64
CA THR A 997 -14.07 -39.23 -57.97
C THR A 997 -13.89 -40.75 -58.00
N PHE A 998 -14.88 -41.44 -58.55
CA PHE A 998 -14.83 -42.85 -58.85
C PHE A 998 -14.90 -43.00 -60.38
N GLU A 999 -13.85 -43.53 -60.99
CA GLU A 999 -13.79 -43.85 -62.41
C GLU A 999 -13.54 -45.35 -62.59
N ASN A 1000 -14.56 -46.07 -63.06
CA ASN A 1000 -14.57 -47.52 -63.31
C ASN A 1000 -14.08 -48.39 -62.13
N VAL A 1001 -14.32 -47.94 -60.90
CA VAL A 1001 -13.81 -48.61 -59.69
C VAL A 1001 -14.54 -49.93 -59.47
N MET A 1002 -13.78 -51.02 -59.40
CA MET A 1002 -14.27 -52.38 -59.24
C MET A 1002 -14.44 -52.72 -57.76
N VAL A 1003 -15.69 -52.92 -57.32
CA VAL A 1003 -16.05 -53.16 -55.92
C VAL A 1003 -16.72 -54.54 -55.79
N PRO A 1004 -16.21 -55.47 -54.97
CA PRO A 1004 -16.86 -56.78 -54.79
C PRO A 1004 -18.29 -56.66 -54.25
N VAL A 1005 -19.20 -57.56 -54.66
CA VAL A 1005 -20.61 -57.48 -54.22
C VAL A 1005 -20.79 -57.73 -52.72
N GLU A 1006 -19.85 -58.44 -52.08
CA GLU A 1006 -19.79 -58.65 -50.63
C GLU A 1006 -19.46 -57.38 -49.82
N ASN A 1007 -19.01 -56.30 -50.47
CA ASN A 1007 -18.83 -54.98 -49.85
C ASN A 1007 -20.13 -54.16 -49.79
N LEU A 1008 -21.26 -54.74 -50.19
CA LEU A 1008 -22.59 -54.14 -50.03
C LEU A 1008 -22.92 -53.99 -48.54
N LEU A 1009 -23.24 -52.76 -48.12
CA LEU A 1009 -23.72 -52.44 -46.79
C LEU A 1009 -25.25 -52.53 -46.80
N GLY A 1010 -25.78 -53.55 -46.14
CA GLY A 1010 -27.21 -53.80 -46.00
C GLY A 1010 -27.81 -54.54 -47.19
N LYS A 1011 -29.02 -54.15 -47.60
CA LYS A 1011 -29.72 -54.76 -48.74
C LYS A 1011 -29.63 -53.85 -49.96
N GLU A 1012 -29.44 -54.47 -51.13
CA GLU A 1012 -29.41 -53.76 -52.41
C GLU A 1012 -30.72 -53.01 -52.63
N ASN A 1013 -30.61 -51.79 -53.19
CA ASN A 1013 -31.70 -50.83 -53.36
C ASN A 1013 -32.37 -50.37 -52.04
N LYS A 1014 -31.74 -50.59 -50.87
CA LYS A 1014 -32.19 -50.11 -49.54
C LYS A 1014 -31.17 -49.23 -48.80
N GLY A 1015 -30.17 -48.70 -49.51
CA GLY A 1015 -29.12 -47.83 -48.96
C GLY A 1015 -29.63 -46.56 -48.27
N PHE A 1016 -30.85 -46.08 -48.59
CA PHE A 1016 -31.46 -44.95 -47.88
C PHE A 1016 -31.71 -45.21 -46.39
N LEU A 1017 -31.98 -46.47 -46.00
CA LEU A 1017 -32.09 -46.84 -44.59
C LEU A 1017 -30.73 -46.81 -43.90
N VAL A 1018 -29.68 -47.29 -44.58
CA VAL A 1018 -28.29 -47.25 -44.07
C VAL A 1018 -27.84 -45.79 -43.86
N VAL A 1019 -28.14 -44.91 -44.82
CA VAL A 1019 -27.87 -43.46 -44.71
C VAL A 1019 -28.60 -42.83 -43.53
N LEU A 1020 -29.92 -43.05 -43.38
CA LEU A 1020 -30.69 -42.43 -42.31
C LEU A 1020 -30.37 -42.96 -40.91
N SER A 1021 -29.96 -44.23 -40.80
CA SER A 1021 -29.68 -44.89 -39.51
C SER A 1021 -28.70 -44.11 -38.64
N ASN A 1022 -27.72 -43.46 -39.26
CA ASN A 1022 -26.59 -42.87 -38.54
C ASN A 1022 -26.73 -41.36 -38.27
N PHE A 1023 -27.67 -40.68 -38.93
CA PHE A 1023 -27.81 -39.22 -38.82
C PHE A 1023 -28.32 -38.73 -37.47
N ASN A 1024 -29.00 -39.56 -36.67
CA ASN A 1024 -29.42 -39.16 -35.32
C ASN A 1024 -28.25 -39.18 -34.34
N HIS A 1025 -27.38 -40.19 -34.44
CA HIS A 1025 -26.15 -40.28 -33.64
C HIS A 1025 -25.16 -39.17 -34.03
N GLU A 1026 -24.92 -38.94 -35.32
CA GLU A 1026 -24.12 -37.80 -35.82
C GLU A 1026 -24.59 -36.46 -35.20
N ARG A 1027 -25.89 -36.19 -35.21
CA ARG A 1027 -26.45 -34.95 -34.62
C ARG A 1027 -26.29 -34.88 -33.11
N PHE A 1028 -26.42 -36.00 -32.40
CA PHE A 1028 -26.20 -36.07 -30.95
C PHE A 1028 -24.75 -35.74 -30.59
N VAL A 1029 -23.78 -36.36 -31.29
CA VAL A 1029 -22.35 -36.04 -31.17
C VAL A 1029 -22.07 -34.57 -31.49
N MET A 1030 -22.66 -34.03 -32.56
CA MET A 1030 -22.54 -32.62 -32.90
C MET A 1030 -23.08 -31.69 -31.80
N ILE A 1031 -24.16 -32.05 -31.09
CA ILE A 1031 -24.68 -31.27 -29.95
C ILE A 1031 -23.67 -31.31 -28.79
N SER A 1032 -23.10 -32.47 -28.49
CA SER A 1032 -22.06 -32.62 -27.45
C SER A 1032 -20.82 -31.75 -27.74
N GLN A 1033 -20.17 -31.92 -28.89
CA GLN A 1033 -19.04 -31.09 -29.29
C GLN A 1033 -19.38 -29.59 -29.30
N SER A 1034 -20.60 -29.22 -29.76
CA SER A 1034 -21.00 -27.80 -29.88
C SER A 1034 -21.32 -27.14 -28.53
N THR A 1035 -21.92 -27.88 -27.58
CA THR A 1035 -22.13 -27.36 -26.22
C THR A 1035 -20.78 -27.16 -25.52
N MET A 1036 -19.85 -28.11 -25.63
CA MET A 1036 -18.51 -27.96 -25.06
C MET A 1036 -17.70 -26.85 -25.74
N ALA A 1037 -17.78 -26.68 -27.07
CA ALA A 1037 -17.12 -25.58 -27.76
C ALA A 1037 -17.60 -24.20 -27.25
N CYS A 1038 -18.92 -24.02 -27.08
CA CYS A 1038 -19.48 -22.83 -26.46
C CYS A 1038 -19.04 -22.66 -25.00
N ARG A 1039 -18.95 -23.76 -24.25
CA ARG A 1039 -18.52 -23.78 -22.85
C ARG A 1039 -17.07 -23.33 -22.69
N LEU A 1040 -16.17 -23.82 -23.55
CA LEU A 1040 -14.79 -23.36 -23.64
C LEU A 1040 -14.73 -21.86 -23.99
N VAL A 1041 -15.53 -21.40 -24.96
CA VAL A 1041 -15.59 -19.96 -25.30
C VAL A 1041 -16.09 -19.11 -24.12
N ILE A 1042 -17.08 -19.57 -23.35
CA ILE A 1042 -17.55 -18.89 -22.13
C ILE A 1042 -16.47 -18.86 -21.05
N GLU A 1043 -15.72 -19.96 -20.85
CA GLU A 1043 -14.55 -19.99 -19.96
C GLU A 1043 -13.52 -18.93 -20.37
N GLU A 1044 -13.18 -18.85 -21.67
CA GLU A 1044 -12.26 -17.84 -22.19
C GLU A 1044 -12.78 -16.41 -21.96
N CYS A 1045 -14.08 -16.18 -22.14
CA CYS A 1045 -14.71 -14.88 -21.85
C CYS A 1045 -14.70 -14.55 -20.35
N PHE A 1046 -14.90 -15.51 -19.45
CA PHE A 1046 -14.78 -15.28 -18.01
C PHE A 1046 -13.35 -14.93 -17.61
N LYS A 1047 -12.36 -15.70 -18.09
CA LYS A 1047 -10.94 -15.44 -17.85
C LYS A 1047 -10.59 -14.03 -18.34
N TRP A 1048 -10.85 -13.72 -19.62
CA TRP A 1048 -10.55 -12.41 -20.19
C TRP A 1048 -11.30 -11.25 -19.53
N ALA A 1049 -12.57 -11.41 -19.16
CA ALA A 1049 -13.34 -10.35 -18.54
C ALA A 1049 -12.86 -10.00 -17.12
N ASN A 1050 -12.40 -10.98 -16.34
CA ASN A 1050 -11.78 -10.75 -15.03
C ASN A 1050 -10.34 -10.21 -15.14
N GLN A 1051 -9.67 -10.51 -16.24
CA GLN A 1051 -8.27 -10.19 -16.47
C GLN A 1051 -8.08 -8.77 -17.07
N ARG A 1052 -8.90 -8.38 -18.04
CA ARG A 1052 -8.72 -7.13 -18.80
C ARG A 1052 -9.26 -5.90 -18.04
N LYS A 1053 -8.38 -4.99 -17.65
CA LYS A 1053 -8.72 -3.64 -17.16
C LYS A 1053 -8.94 -2.64 -18.33
N VAL A 1054 -9.97 -1.81 -18.26
CA VAL A 1054 -10.26 -0.66 -19.15
C VAL A 1054 -10.89 0.47 -18.31
N PHE A 1055 -10.43 1.71 -18.47
CA PHE A 1055 -10.85 2.86 -17.64
C PHE A 1055 -10.72 2.59 -16.12
N GLY A 1056 -9.62 1.94 -15.71
CA GLY A 1056 -9.32 1.63 -14.31
C GLY A 1056 -10.17 0.52 -13.66
N LYS A 1057 -11.06 -0.16 -14.40
CA LYS A 1057 -11.91 -1.26 -13.90
C LYS A 1057 -11.79 -2.49 -14.79
N ARG A 1058 -12.05 -3.69 -14.28
CA ARG A 1058 -12.04 -4.91 -15.12
C ARG A 1058 -13.28 -4.90 -16.03
N LEU A 1059 -13.21 -5.57 -17.19
CA LEU A 1059 -14.37 -5.72 -18.07
C LEU A 1059 -15.55 -6.37 -17.34
N ILE A 1060 -15.32 -7.36 -16.47
CA ILE A 1060 -16.36 -8.01 -15.67
C ILE A 1060 -17.07 -7.05 -14.70
N ASP A 1061 -16.43 -5.95 -14.31
CA ASP A 1061 -17.03 -4.94 -13.43
C ASP A 1061 -18.06 -4.07 -14.18
N GLN A 1062 -18.07 -4.10 -15.52
CA GLN A 1062 -19.05 -3.42 -16.37
C GLN A 1062 -20.37 -4.23 -16.49
N PRO A 1063 -21.55 -3.68 -16.15
CA PRO A 1063 -22.83 -4.39 -16.24
C PRO A 1063 -23.13 -4.98 -17.63
N VAL A 1064 -22.73 -4.28 -18.69
CA VAL A 1064 -22.95 -4.74 -20.08
C VAL A 1064 -22.22 -6.05 -20.41
N ILE A 1065 -21.03 -6.28 -19.84
CA ILE A 1065 -20.26 -7.51 -20.02
C ILE A 1065 -20.91 -8.67 -19.25
N ARG A 1066 -21.35 -8.42 -18.00
CA ARG A 1066 -22.10 -9.41 -17.23
C ARG A 1066 -23.43 -9.81 -17.90
N ASN A 1067 -24.10 -8.87 -18.55
CA ASN A 1067 -25.33 -9.14 -19.29
C ASN A 1067 -25.10 -10.05 -20.53
N LYS A 1068 -23.99 -9.84 -21.27
CA LYS A 1068 -23.60 -10.74 -22.37
C LYS A 1068 -23.31 -12.15 -21.87
N LEU A 1069 -22.48 -12.28 -20.82
CA LEU A 1069 -22.19 -13.57 -20.19
C LEU A 1069 -23.48 -14.26 -19.71
N ALA A 1070 -24.40 -13.55 -19.06
CA ALA A 1070 -25.67 -14.12 -18.61
C ALA A 1070 -26.50 -14.73 -19.76
N LYS A 1071 -26.60 -14.05 -20.91
CA LYS A 1071 -27.29 -14.57 -22.11
C LYS A 1071 -26.60 -15.84 -22.64
N MET A 1072 -25.27 -15.82 -22.73
CA MET A 1072 -24.46 -16.95 -23.22
C MET A 1072 -24.64 -18.18 -22.32
N ILE A 1073 -24.51 -18.00 -21.00
CA ILE A 1073 -24.61 -19.06 -19.98
C ILE A 1073 -26.03 -19.65 -19.93
N ALA A 1074 -27.06 -18.80 -19.86
CA ALA A 1074 -28.44 -19.26 -19.79
C ALA A 1074 -28.83 -20.10 -21.01
N SER A 1075 -28.35 -19.73 -22.20
CA SER A 1075 -28.57 -20.50 -23.42
C SER A 1075 -27.81 -21.84 -23.39
N LEU A 1076 -26.55 -21.84 -22.93
CA LEU A 1076 -25.73 -23.05 -22.82
C LEU A 1076 -26.31 -24.07 -21.86
N GLU A 1077 -26.58 -23.71 -20.60
CA GLU A 1077 -27.09 -24.66 -19.62
C GLU A 1077 -28.48 -25.21 -20.00
N SER A 1078 -29.30 -24.40 -20.69
CA SER A 1078 -30.59 -24.86 -21.24
C SER A 1078 -30.42 -25.96 -22.30
N VAL A 1079 -29.49 -25.79 -23.24
CA VAL A 1079 -29.23 -26.79 -24.30
C VAL A 1079 -28.50 -28.01 -23.74
N HIS A 1080 -27.57 -27.82 -22.82
CA HIS A 1080 -26.85 -28.93 -22.16
C HIS A 1080 -27.80 -29.81 -21.34
N SER A 1081 -28.74 -29.23 -20.59
CA SER A 1081 -29.81 -29.98 -19.89
C SER A 1081 -30.70 -30.77 -20.86
N TRP A 1082 -31.01 -30.22 -22.03
CA TRP A 1082 -31.78 -30.93 -23.06
C TRP A 1082 -30.97 -32.10 -23.65
N MET A 1083 -29.66 -31.93 -23.87
CA MET A 1083 -28.77 -32.99 -24.30
C MET A 1083 -28.67 -34.13 -23.27
N GLU A 1084 -28.50 -33.83 -21.98
CA GLU A 1084 -28.51 -34.84 -20.92
C GLU A 1084 -29.86 -35.59 -20.87
N SER A 1085 -30.97 -34.88 -21.05
CA SER A 1085 -32.30 -35.50 -21.16
C SER A 1085 -32.41 -36.46 -22.35
N ILE A 1086 -31.87 -36.09 -23.51
CA ILE A 1086 -31.82 -36.95 -24.71
C ILE A 1086 -30.95 -38.18 -24.45
N ALA A 1087 -29.76 -38.03 -23.88
CA ALA A 1087 -28.87 -39.14 -23.54
C ALA A 1087 -29.51 -40.13 -22.55
N TYR A 1088 -30.23 -39.61 -21.55
CA TYR A 1088 -31.03 -40.44 -20.65
C TYR A 1088 -32.09 -41.26 -21.41
N GLN A 1089 -32.81 -40.67 -22.38
CA GLN A 1089 -33.74 -41.43 -23.20
C GLN A 1089 -33.01 -42.47 -24.07
N MET A 1090 -31.85 -42.15 -24.64
CA MET A 1090 -31.06 -43.09 -25.46
C MET A 1090 -30.57 -44.30 -24.65
N ASN A 1091 -30.16 -44.10 -23.39
CA ASN A 1091 -29.83 -45.20 -22.47
C ASN A 1091 -31.05 -46.08 -22.10
N ASN A 1092 -32.28 -45.58 -22.24
CA ASN A 1092 -33.50 -46.25 -21.79
C ASN A 1092 -34.45 -46.67 -22.94
N MET A 1093 -34.03 -46.50 -24.20
CA MET A 1093 -34.82 -46.82 -25.39
C MET A 1093 -34.06 -47.79 -26.30
N SER A 1094 -34.78 -48.75 -26.87
CA SER A 1094 -34.25 -49.56 -27.97
C SER A 1094 -33.92 -48.70 -29.20
N TYR A 1095 -33.01 -49.16 -30.05
CA TYR A 1095 -32.57 -48.41 -31.23
C TYR A 1095 -33.73 -47.97 -32.16
N ASP A 1096 -34.73 -48.85 -32.35
CA ASP A 1096 -35.93 -48.53 -33.13
C ASP A 1096 -36.78 -47.43 -32.45
N GLU A 1097 -36.92 -47.47 -31.12
CA GLU A 1097 -37.62 -46.41 -30.37
C GLU A 1097 -36.87 -45.09 -30.39
N GLN A 1098 -35.54 -45.09 -30.32
CA GLN A 1098 -34.73 -43.88 -30.49
C GLN A 1098 -34.95 -43.28 -31.88
N SER A 1099 -34.90 -44.12 -32.93
CA SER A 1099 -35.15 -43.70 -34.31
C SER A 1099 -36.58 -43.17 -34.52
N GLU A 1100 -37.57 -43.66 -33.76
CA GLU A 1100 -38.95 -43.19 -33.84
C GLU A 1100 -39.21 -41.91 -33.03
N LYS A 1101 -38.80 -41.90 -31.76
CA LYS A 1101 -39.21 -40.89 -30.77
C LYS A 1101 -38.22 -39.74 -30.65
N LEU A 1102 -36.91 -39.98 -30.85
CA LEU A 1102 -35.87 -38.98 -30.59
C LEU A 1102 -35.39 -38.25 -31.85
N ALA A 1103 -35.71 -38.73 -33.06
CA ALA A 1103 -35.32 -38.07 -34.32
C ALA A 1103 -35.77 -36.60 -34.40
N GLY A 1104 -36.99 -36.29 -33.92
CA GLY A 1104 -37.52 -34.92 -33.84
C GLY A 1104 -36.83 -34.07 -32.77
N PRO A 1105 -36.83 -34.50 -31.49
CA PRO A 1105 -36.11 -33.84 -30.40
C PRO A 1105 -34.63 -33.56 -30.67
N ILE A 1106 -33.89 -34.53 -31.23
CA ILE A 1106 -32.48 -34.37 -31.60
C ILE A 1106 -32.33 -33.32 -32.71
N ALA A 1107 -33.19 -33.31 -33.73
CA ALA A 1107 -33.16 -32.30 -34.78
C ALA A 1107 -33.43 -30.88 -34.24
N LEU A 1108 -34.41 -30.72 -33.34
CA LEU A 1108 -34.71 -29.42 -32.71
C LEU A 1108 -33.61 -28.97 -31.74
N CYS A 1109 -33.00 -29.89 -30.99
CA CYS A 1109 -31.84 -29.59 -30.15
C CYS A 1109 -30.62 -29.20 -30.99
N LYS A 1110 -30.39 -29.87 -32.14
CA LYS A 1110 -29.33 -29.51 -33.11
C LYS A 1110 -29.58 -28.16 -33.78
N TYR A 1111 -30.84 -27.82 -34.07
CA TYR A 1111 -31.20 -26.45 -34.47
C TYR A 1111 -30.83 -25.46 -33.37
N GLN A 1112 -31.32 -25.67 -32.14
CA GLN A 1112 -31.13 -24.73 -31.03
C GLN A 1112 -29.65 -24.55 -30.64
N VAL A 1113 -28.84 -25.62 -30.62
CA VAL A 1113 -27.41 -25.52 -30.29
C VAL A 1113 -26.65 -24.69 -31.33
N THR A 1114 -27.01 -24.76 -32.61
CA THR A 1114 -26.32 -23.97 -33.66
C THR A 1114 -26.72 -22.50 -33.66
N ARG A 1115 -27.98 -22.19 -33.28
CA ARG A 1115 -28.41 -20.82 -32.95
C ARG A 1115 -27.66 -20.27 -31.74
N MET A 1116 -27.52 -21.07 -30.69
CA MET A 1116 -26.73 -20.72 -29.50
C MET A 1116 -25.24 -20.50 -29.85
N MET A 1117 -24.62 -21.36 -30.68
CA MET A 1117 -23.23 -21.16 -31.12
C MET A 1117 -23.03 -19.81 -31.81
N HIS A 1118 -23.99 -19.38 -32.65
CA HIS A 1118 -23.93 -18.08 -33.30
C HIS A 1118 -23.92 -16.93 -32.27
N ASP A 1119 -24.88 -16.94 -31.35
CA ASP A 1119 -25.03 -15.91 -30.33
C ASP A 1119 -23.83 -15.87 -29.36
N VAL A 1120 -23.33 -17.03 -28.93
CA VAL A 1120 -22.11 -17.14 -28.10
C VAL A 1120 -20.87 -16.66 -28.87
N SER A 1121 -20.77 -16.97 -30.17
CA SER A 1121 -19.68 -16.53 -31.04
C SER A 1121 -19.65 -15.00 -31.23
N ASP A 1122 -20.81 -14.36 -31.38
CA ASP A 1122 -20.90 -12.91 -31.55
C ASP A 1122 -20.65 -12.17 -30.23
N ASP A 1123 -21.34 -12.56 -29.14
CA ASP A 1123 -21.15 -11.94 -27.83
C ASP A 1123 -19.72 -12.13 -27.30
N ALA A 1124 -19.08 -13.28 -27.54
CA ALA A 1124 -17.67 -13.51 -27.22
C ALA A 1124 -16.72 -12.60 -28.01
N CYS A 1125 -17.03 -12.35 -29.29
CA CYS A 1125 -16.25 -11.43 -30.11
C CYS A 1125 -16.32 -10.00 -29.60
N GLN A 1126 -17.50 -9.55 -29.17
CA GLN A 1126 -17.66 -8.23 -28.53
C GLN A 1126 -16.91 -8.13 -27.18
N ILE A 1127 -16.81 -9.23 -26.42
CA ILE A 1127 -16.04 -9.28 -25.15
C ILE A 1127 -14.52 -9.25 -25.41
N PHE A 1128 -14.03 -9.93 -26.44
CA PHE A 1128 -12.60 -9.97 -26.80
C PHE A 1128 -12.14 -8.79 -27.69
N GLY A 1129 -13.06 -8.07 -28.32
CA GLY A 1129 -12.77 -7.00 -29.27
C GLY A 1129 -11.85 -7.46 -30.40
N GLY A 1130 -10.89 -6.63 -30.80
CA GLY A 1130 -9.94 -6.94 -31.88
C GLY A 1130 -9.07 -8.19 -31.67
N ARG A 1131 -9.01 -8.77 -30.45
CA ARG A 1131 -8.36 -10.08 -30.24
C ARG A 1131 -9.18 -11.25 -30.79
N ALA A 1132 -10.51 -11.13 -30.86
CA ALA A 1132 -11.40 -12.22 -31.28
C ALA A 1132 -11.15 -12.72 -32.72
N ILE A 1133 -10.56 -11.87 -33.57
CA ILE A 1133 -10.24 -12.16 -34.98
C ILE A 1133 -8.81 -12.68 -35.19
N THR A 1134 -8.06 -12.96 -34.11
CA THR A 1134 -6.68 -13.47 -34.19
C THR A 1134 -6.65 -15.00 -34.14
N LYS A 1135 -6.03 -15.62 -35.15
CA LYS A 1135 -5.83 -17.08 -35.24
C LYS A 1135 -4.87 -17.64 -34.19
N THR A 1136 -4.07 -16.79 -33.56
CA THR A 1136 -3.02 -17.15 -32.61
C THR A 1136 -3.26 -16.49 -31.25
N GLY A 1137 -2.53 -16.94 -30.23
CA GLY A 1137 -2.60 -16.38 -28.89
C GLY A 1137 -4.00 -16.45 -28.27
N MET A 1138 -4.35 -15.44 -27.48
CA MET A 1138 -5.56 -15.44 -26.64
C MET A 1138 -6.88 -15.48 -27.41
N GLY A 1139 -6.88 -15.05 -28.68
CA GLY A 1139 -8.07 -15.00 -29.53
C GLY A 1139 -8.42 -16.32 -30.22
N ARG A 1140 -7.46 -17.25 -30.34
CA ARG A 1140 -7.56 -18.47 -31.18
C ARG A 1140 -8.85 -19.26 -30.99
N THR A 1141 -9.30 -19.46 -29.75
CA THR A 1141 -10.52 -20.21 -29.44
C THR A 1141 -11.77 -19.49 -29.98
N ILE A 1142 -11.80 -18.16 -29.85
CA ILE A 1142 -12.89 -17.31 -30.32
C ILE A 1142 -12.88 -17.26 -31.85
N GLU A 1143 -11.71 -17.03 -32.48
CA GLU A 1143 -11.55 -17.04 -33.94
C GLU A 1143 -11.97 -18.37 -34.52
N THR A 1144 -11.50 -19.48 -33.94
CA THR A 1144 -11.84 -20.82 -34.41
C THR A 1144 -13.35 -21.01 -34.39
N MET A 1145 -14.04 -20.67 -33.28
CA MET A 1145 -15.50 -20.79 -33.25
C MET A 1145 -16.20 -19.84 -34.22
N GLN A 1146 -15.78 -18.57 -34.33
CA GLN A 1146 -16.32 -17.61 -35.32
C GLN A 1146 -16.21 -18.15 -36.75
N ARG A 1147 -15.05 -18.74 -37.08
CA ARG A 1147 -14.73 -19.29 -38.39
C ARG A 1147 -15.44 -20.62 -38.66
N THR A 1148 -15.69 -21.45 -37.64
CA THR A 1148 -16.19 -22.82 -37.83
C THR A 1148 -17.63 -23.09 -37.37
N TYR A 1149 -18.32 -22.22 -36.62
CA TYR A 1149 -19.68 -22.53 -36.13
C TYR A 1149 -20.69 -22.81 -37.26
N LYS A 1150 -20.52 -22.19 -38.43
CA LYS A 1150 -21.35 -22.47 -39.61
C LYS A 1150 -21.19 -23.87 -40.18
N PHE A 1151 -20.12 -24.62 -39.85
CA PHE A 1151 -20.09 -26.06 -40.15
C PHE A 1151 -21.08 -26.82 -39.28
N SER A 1152 -21.14 -26.57 -37.97
CA SER A 1152 -22.19 -27.16 -37.12
C SER A 1152 -23.59 -26.79 -37.62
N ALA A 1153 -23.81 -25.56 -38.09
CA ALA A 1153 -25.10 -25.14 -38.66
C ALA A 1153 -25.54 -25.93 -39.91
N ILE A 1154 -24.60 -26.38 -40.75
CA ILE A 1154 -24.86 -27.00 -42.06
C ILE A 1154 -24.73 -28.52 -42.06
N LEU A 1155 -23.72 -29.07 -41.35
CA LEU A 1155 -23.50 -30.51 -41.19
C LEU A 1155 -24.64 -31.17 -40.39
N GLY A 1156 -24.85 -32.48 -40.57
CA GLY A 1156 -26.04 -33.20 -40.09
C GLY A 1156 -27.39 -32.73 -40.68
N GLY A 1157 -27.39 -31.68 -41.51
CA GLY A 1157 -28.54 -31.00 -42.10
C GLY A 1157 -28.65 -29.54 -41.65
N ALA A 1158 -28.99 -28.64 -42.58
CA ALA A 1158 -29.10 -27.20 -42.33
C ALA A 1158 -30.18 -26.83 -41.29
N GLU A 1159 -30.02 -25.69 -40.61
CA GLU A 1159 -30.90 -25.20 -39.54
C GLU A 1159 -32.41 -25.32 -39.88
N GLU A 1160 -32.80 -24.87 -41.08
CA GLU A 1160 -34.19 -24.87 -41.55
C GLU A 1160 -34.73 -26.29 -41.77
N ILE A 1161 -33.88 -27.20 -42.26
CA ILE A 1161 -34.22 -28.61 -42.49
C ILE A 1161 -34.37 -29.35 -41.15
N MET A 1162 -33.61 -28.96 -40.13
CA MET A 1162 -33.70 -29.55 -38.79
C MET A 1162 -34.94 -29.07 -38.03
N ALA A 1163 -35.28 -27.78 -38.14
CA ALA A 1163 -36.53 -27.25 -37.62
C ALA A 1163 -37.75 -27.91 -38.29
N ASP A 1164 -37.76 -27.99 -39.62
CA ASP A 1164 -38.81 -28.68 -40.40
C ASP A 1164 -38.89 -30.18 -40.06
N LEU A 1165 -37.77 -30.90 -39.97
CA LEU A 1165 -37.74 -32.32 -39.57
C LEU A 1165 -38.36 -32.51 -38.18
N GLY A 1166 -37.99 -31.67 -37.21
CA GLY A 1166 -38.56 -31.68 -35.86
C GLY A 1166 -40.08 -31.57 -35.85
N VAL A 1167 -40.60 -30.56 -36.57
CA VAL A 1167 -42.05 -30.34 -36.70
C VAL A 1167 -42.73 -31.47 -37.49
N ARG A 1168 -42.13 -31.98 -38.56
CA ARG A 1168 -42.68 -33.11 -39.34
C ARG A 1168 -42.78 -34.39 -38.54
N GLN A 1169 -41.81 -34.70 -37.67
CA GLN A 1169 -41.93 -35.84 -36.76
C GLN A 1169 -43.09 -35.63 -35.78
N ALA A 1170 -43.23 -34.45 -35.18
CA ALA A 1170 -44.40 -34.15 -34.34
C ALA A 1170 -45.74 -34.27 -35.11
N MET A 1171 -45.81 -33.77 -36.35
CA MET A 1171 -47.00 -33.87 -37.21
C MET A 1171 -47.36 -35.31 -37.58
N LYS A 1172 -46.38 -36.21 -37.76
CA LYS A 1172 -46.59 -37.64 -38.06
C LYS A 1172 -47.44 -38.33 -36.97
N TYR A 1173 -47.30 -37.89 -35.73
CA TYR A 1173 -48.01 -38.43 -34.56
C TYR A 1173 -49.13 -37.51 -34.04
N PHE A 1174 -49.46 -36.42 -34.75
CA PHE A 1174 -50.52 -35.51 -34.33
C PHE A 1174 -51.88 -36.23 -34.28
N PRO A 1175 -52.59 -36.27 -33.14
CA PRO A 1175 -53.83 -37.01 -33.03
C PRO A 1175 -54.89 -36.50 -34.01
N ARG A 1176 -55.47 -37.40 -34.82
CA ARG A 1176 -56.43 -37.00 -35.88
C ARG A 1176 -57.63 -36.21 -35.37
N GLY A 1177 -58.05 -36.45 -34.11
CA GLY A 1177 -59.15 -35.74 -33.44
C GLY A 1177 -58.74 -34.50 -32.62
N ALA A 1178 -57.46 -34.12 -32.59
CA ALA A 1178 -56.98 -32.92 -31.89
C ALA A 1178 -56.88 -31.68 -32.81
N ARG A 1179 -57.41 -31.75 -34.03
CA ARG A 1179 -57.52 -30.61 -34.94
C ARG A 1179 -58.65 -29.70 -34.44
N LEU A 1180 -58.30 -28.46 -34.10
CA LEU A 1180 -59.25 -27.38 -33.80
C LEU A 1180 -59.93 -26.89 -35.09
#